data_AF-A0A928IAF8-F1
#
_entry.id   AF-A0A928IAF8-F1
#
_cell.length_a   1.000
_cell.length_b   1.000
_cell.length_c   1.000
_cell.angle_alpha   90.00
_cell.angle_beta   90.00
_cell.angle_gamma   90.00
#
_symmetry.space_group_name_H-M   'P 1'
#
loop_
_entity.id
_entity.type
_entity.pdbx_description
1 polymer ?
#
loop_
_entity_poly.entity_id
_entity_poly.type
_entity_poly.pdbx_seq_one_letter_code
_entity_poly.pdbx_strand_id
1 'polypeptide(L)'
;MRITEKINEGWRFCRKASDIPETFPEKWEAVTLPHTWNAKDGQDGGNDYYRGTCLYARRLSGAALPEGEVYFLEVRGANSSADVYLNGQHLAHHNGGYSTFRVELTDVRREENLLVVAVDNAPSERVYPQMADFTFYGGLYRDVYLIAANRCHFDLSYWGGSGLQVVPTVVGESAEVAVTGYPAGATGGLRFAYSIYDADGALVTAYEGLSPETVLKIPHVHLWQGREDPYLYTLRAELILGDMVVDTVTLSFGCRSFRLDPEKGFFLNGRSYPLRGVSRHQDRLGIGNALLPEHHREDAALMLEMGANTVRLAHYQHDQYFYDLCDRYGLVVWAEIPYISQHLPEGVENTATQMRELIIQCHHHPSIVFWGLSNEITMKGDRDPALLENHRMLNELCHTLDPTRKTVVAAVSPCPTDSPYLQIPDAVAYNHYFGWYGGEVEMNGPWFDRFHAAHPTIPIGCSEYGCEALNWHNSDPVQGDYTEEYQAHYHEQMILQLYTRPYLFATFVWNMFDFGADARCEGGENGQNHKGLVTMDRRYKKDAFYAYKAWLSDEPFVHICGKRYVERTEAVTRVTVYSNQPEVELLLNGRHLARKSASQHFFYFDVPNEGESVLTAVAGDCRDESVLRRVEVFNEGYRLKEQNAVINWFEVEMPAGKLSINSKVADVLRHSEGRQLFEQYFAALMPQVGESAGGFEMTPAMMEMMGSFTVLRLSSMIGMMGASLTKEQLLAFNHALNQIEMP
;
A
#
# COMPACT_ATOMS: atom_id res chain seq x y z
N MET A 1 6.77 -34.14 17.88
CA MET A 1 7.35 -32.99 17.16
C MET A 1 6.29 -32.41 16.25
N ARG A 2 6.21 -31.08 16.12
CA ARG A 2 5.18 -30.39 15.32
C ARG A 2 5.36 -30.67 13.82
N ILE A 3 4.24 -30.91 13.14
CA ILE A 3 4.15 -31.09 11.70
C ILE A 3 3.12 -30.07 11.18
N THR A 4 3.50 -29.31 10.16
CA THR A 4 2.64 -28.31 9.51
C THR A 4 2.47 -28.71 8.05
N GLU A 5 1.25 -29.03 7.65
CA GLU A 5 0.91 -29.48 6.30
C GLU A 5 0.04 -28.43 5.60
N LYS A 6 0.45 -28.00 4.40
CA LYS A 6 -0.34 -27.08 3.58
C LYS A 6 -1.51 -27.84 2.96
N ILE A 7 -2.73 -27.35 3.14
CA ILE A 7 -3.97 -28.00 2.70
C ILE A 7 -4.75 -27.17 1.68
N ASN A 8 -4.04 -26.56 0.72
CA ASN A 8 -4.62 -25.65 -0.28
C ASN A 8 -5.43 -26.33 -1.39
N GLU A 9 -5.17 -27.60 -1.70
CA GLU A 9 -5.87 -28.31 -2.77
C GLU A 9 -7.25 -28.82 -2.32
N GLY A 10 -8.02 -29.47 -3.19
CA GLY A 10 -9.17 -30.30 -2.78
C GLY A 10 -10.35 -29.56 -2.12
N TRP A 11 -10.43 -28.24 -2.23
CA TRP A 11 -11.58 -27.47 -1.74
C TRP A 11 -12.73 -27.49 -2.75
N ARG A 12 -13.93 -27.35 -2.20
CA ARG A 12 -15.19 -27.15 -2.92
C ARG A 12 -15.76 -25.80 -2.50
N PHE A 13 -16.09 -24.96 -3.46
CA PHE A 13 -16.50 -23.59 -3.27
C PHE A 13 -17.93 -23.36 -3.76
N CYS A 14 -18.70 -22.63 -2.97
CA CYS A 14 -20.04 -22.17 -3.37
C CYS A 14 -20.16 -20.66 -3.16
N ARG A 15 -20.36 -19.97 -4.28
CA ARG A 15 -20.76 -18.56 -4.31
C ARG A 15 -22.25 -18.47 -3.99
N LYS A 16 -22.65 -17.66 -3.00
CA LYS A 16 -24.05 -17.47 -2.56
C LYS A 16 -24.70 -18.74 -1.99
N ALA A 17 -24.08 -19.36 -0.99
CA ALA A 17 -24.68 -20.52 -0.34
C ALA A 17 -25.71 -20.09 0.73
N SER A 18 -26.75 -20.90 0.90
CA SER A 18 -27.56 -20.98 2.12
C SER A 18 -27.31 -22.33 2.77
N ASP A 19 -27.39 -22.39 4.10
CA ASP A 19 -27.10 -23.52 4.99
C ASP A 19 -25.68 -24.14 4.89
N ILE A 20 -25.09 -24.43 6.05
CA ILE A 20 -23.83 -25.17 6.14
C ILE A 20 -24.09 -26.62 5.68
N PRO A 21 -23.30 -27.18 4.74
CA PRO A 21 -23.57 -28.51 4.21
C PRO A 21 -23.33 -29.59 5.27
N GLU A 22 -24.28 -30.51 5.42
CA GLU A 22 -24.14 -31.68 6.30
C GLU A 22 -23.25 -32.78 5.72
N THR A 23 -23.10 -32.80 4.39
CA THR A 23 -22.28 -33.79 3.65
C THR A 23 -21.38 -33.08 2.64
N PHE A 24 -20.28 -33.71 2.25
CA PHE A 24 -19.32 -33.09 1.32
C PHE A 24 -19.98 -32.75 -0.03
N PRO A 25 -19.99 -31.47 -0.44
CA PRO A 25 -20.76 -31.04 -1.60
C PRO A 25 -19.97 -31.25 -2.90
N GLU A 26 -20.04 -32.47 -3.45
CA GLU A 26 -19.29 -32.87 -4.66
C GLU A 26 -19.52 -31.97 -5.89
N LYS A 27 -20.70 -31.33 -5.97
CA LYS A 27 -21.14 -30.52 -7.12
C LYS A 27 -20.72 -29.05 -7.04
N TRP A 28 -20.16 -28.61 -5.92
CA TRP A 28 -19.61 -27.26 -5.79
C TRP A 28 -18.35 -27.10 -6.66
N GLU A 29 -17.97 -25.86 -6.93
CA GLU A 29 -16.81 -25.54 -7.77
C GLU A 29 -15.52 -26.06 -7.11
N ALA A 30 -14.68 -26.76 -7.86
CA ALA A 30 -13.38 -27.16 -7.33
C ALA A 30 -12.40 -25.98 -7.42
N VAL A 31 -11.83 -25.58 -6.28
CA VAL A 31 -10.86 -24.47 -6.20
C VAL A 31 -9.59 -24.93 -5.48
N THR A 32 -8.49 -24.23 -5.74
CA THR A 32 -7.22 -24.40 -5.02
C THR A 32 -6.85 -23.06 -4.41
N LEU A 33 -6.40 -23.07 -3.16
CA LEU A 33 -5.97 -21.87 -2.45
C LEU A 33 -4.54 -21.48 -2.86
N PRO A 34 -4.18 -20.18 -2.82
CA PRO A 34 -5.01 -19.04 -2.46
C PRO A 34 -6.15 -18.78 -3.48
N HIS A 35 -7.33 -18.37 -2.99
CA HIS A 35 -8.50 -18.12 -3.83
C HIS A 35 -9.33 -16.93 -3.35
N THR A 36 -9.78 -16.10 -4.30
CA THR A 36 -10.78 -15.07 -4.07
C THR A 36 -11.87 -15.15 -5.14
N TRP A 37 -13.13 -14.95 -4.74
CA TRP A 37 -14.23 -14.87 -5.71
C TRP A 37 -14.33 -13.51 -6.40
N ASN A 38 -13.50 -12.54 -5.99
CA ASN A 38 -13.48 -11.18 -6.54
C ASN A 38 -12.30 -10.90 -7.47
N ALA A 39 -11.59 -11.95 -7.94
CA ALA A 39 -10.43 -11.78 -8.83
C ALA A 39 -10.77 -11.07 -10.15
N LYS A 40 -12.03 -11.16 -10.60
CA LYS A 40 -12.51 -10.56 -11.85
C LYS A 40 -13.40 -9.34 -11.60
N ASP A 41 -14.50 -9.52 -10.87
CA ASP A 41 -15.51 -8.47 -10.64
C ASP A 41 -15.05 -7.37 -9.68
N GLY A 42 -13.85 -7.51 -9.10
CA GLY A 42 -13.26 -6.54 -8.18
C GLY A 42 -12.19 -5.65 -8.82
N GLN A 43 -12.07 -5.67 -10.15
CA GLN A 43 -11.02 -5.01 -10.93
C GLN A 43 -11.53 -4.42 -12.25
N ASP A 44 -12.81 -4.57 -12.59
CA ASP A 44 -13.40 -4.16 -13.86
C ASP A 44 -14.29 -2.91 -13.75
N GLY A 45 -14.62 -2.49 -12.54
CA GLY A 45 -15.30 -1.23 -12.27
C GLY A 45 -16.82 -1.36 -12.24
N GLY A 46 -17.47 -0.37 -11.63
CA GLY A 46 -18.93 -0.34 -11.49
C GLY A 46 -19.40 -0.44 -10.05
N ASN A 47 -18.47 -0.65 -9.12
CA ASN A 47 -18.74 -0.82 -7.69
C ASN A 47 -19.77 -1.93 -7.42
N ASP A 48 -19.68 -3.02 -8.18
CA ASP A 48 -20.66 -4.11 -8.21
C ASP A 48 -20.07 -5.48 -7.84
N TYR A 49 -18.79 -5.53 -7.48
CA TYR A 49 -18.14 -6.73 -6.96
C TYR A 49 -18.97 -7.42 -5.88
N TYR A 50 -19.13 -8.75 -5.99
CA TYR A 50 -19.99 -9.46 -5.06
C TYR A 50 -19.43 -9.42 -3.64
N ARG A 51 -20.25 -8.89 -2.73
CA ARG A 51 -20.01 -8.89 -1.29
C ARG A 51 -21.06 -9.73 -0.55
N GLY A 52 -20.61 -10.70 0.23
CA GLY A 52 -21.48 -11.61 0.98
C GLY A 52 -20.80 -12.90 1.37
N THR A 53 -21.58 -13.82 1.94
CA THR A 53 -21.06 -15.08 2.47
C THR A 53 -20.87 -16.11 1.36
N CYS A 54 -19.69 -16.71 1.31
CA CYS A 54 -19.40 -17.89 0.51
C CYS A 54 -18.87 -19.02 1.40
N LEU A 55 -19.00 -20.25 0.92
CA LEU A 55 -18.58 -21.44 1.67
C LEU A 55 -17.44 -22.17 0.95
N TYR A 56 -16.46 -22.60 1.72
CA TYR A 56 -15.39 -23.51 1.31
C TYR A 56 -15.53 -24.81 2.09
N ALA A 57 -15.59 -25.95 1.42
CA ALA A 57 -15.68 -27.27 2.03
C ALA A 57 -14.51 -28.17 1.60
N ARG A 58 -13.92 -28.90 2.55
CA ARG A 58 -12.82 -29.85 2.31
C ARG A 58 -13.03 -31.13 3.12
N ARG A 59 -12.71 -32.29 2.53
CA ARG A 59 -12.62 -33.55 3.26
C ARG A 59 -11.28 -33.65 3.98
N LEU A 60 -11.30 -34.09 5.23
CA LEU A 60 -10.11 -34.50 5.98
C LEU A 60 -10.28 -35.95 6.42
N SER A 61 -9.34 -36.82 6.04
CA SER A 61 -9.34 -38.20 6.54
C SER A 61 -8.54 -38.29 7.84
N GLY A 62 -9.14 -38.83 8.89
CA GLY A 62 -8.45 -39.06 10.17
C GLY A 62 -7.24 -39.99 10.03
N ALA A 63 -7.28 -40.92 9.08
CA ALA A 63 -6.18 -41.85 8.79
C ALA A 63 -5.01 -41.19 8.05
N ALA A 64 -5.25 -40.05 7.38
CA ALA A 64 -4.23 -39.29 6.66
C ALA A 64 -3.64 -38.15 7.51
N LEU A 65 -4.15 -37.93 8.73
CA LEU A 65 -3.61 -36.89 9.61
C LEU A 65 -2.16 -37.22 9.99
N PRO A 66 -1.26 -36.21 10.02
CA PRO A 66 0.07 -36.42 10.55
C PRO A 66 0.02 -36.83 12.03
N GLU A 67 1.09 -37.49 12.47
CA GLU A 67 1.23 -37.88 13.87
C GLU A 67 1.26 -36.64 14.76
N GLY A 68 0.37 -36.61 15.75
CA GLY A 68 0.23 -35.52 16.70
C GLY A 68 -0.78 -35.90 17.77
N GLU A 69 -0.86 -35.11 18.83
CA GLU A 69 -1.83 -35.28 19.92
C GLU A 69 -2.98 -34.27 19.81
N VAL A 70 -2.67 -33.05 19.40
CA VAL A 70 -3.61 -31.95 19.12
C VAL A 70 -3.47 -31.49 17.67
N TYR A 71 -4.56 -30.99 17.09
CA TYR A 71 -4.61 -30.55 15.70
C TYR A 71 -5.21 -29.15 15.61
N PHE A 72 -4.60 -28.28 14.82
CA PHE A 72 -5.09 -26.93 14.55
C PHE A 72 -5.27 -26.71 13.06
N LEU A 73 -6.33 -26.00 12.69
CA LEU A 73 -6.40 -25.31 11.40
C LEU A 73 -5.76 -23.94 11.58
N GLU A 74 -4.79 -23.62 10.74
CA GLU A 74 -4.23 -22.27 10.63
C GLU A 74 -4.68 -21.66 9.30
N VAL A 75 -5.37 -20.52 9.38
CA VAL A 75 -5.84 -19.77 8.22
C VAL A 75 -5.03 -18.47 8.16
N ARG A 76 -4.23 -18.28 7.11
CA ARG A 76 -3.33 -17.12 6.99
C ARG A 76 -4.02 -15.82 6.53
N GLY A 77 -5.22 -15.94 5.98
CA GLY A 77 -6.04 -14.81 5.55
C GLY A 77 -7.39 -15.27 4.99
N ALA A 78 -8.47 -14.83 5.62
CA ALA A 78 -9.84 -15.05 5.19
C ALA A 78 -10.60 -13.72 5.20
N ASN A 79 -10.85 -13.14 4.03
CA ASN A 79 -11.36 -11.77 3.95
C ASN A 79 -12.89 -11.72 3.82
N SER A 80 -13.64 -11.02 4.68
CA SER A 80 -13.19 -10.23 5.87
C SER A 80 -13.45 -10.89 7.22
N SER A 81 -14.50 -11.70 7.32
CA SER A 81 -14.88 -12.45 8.52
C SER A 81 -15.04 -13.92 8.18
N ALA A 82 -14.74 -14.81 9.13
CA ALA A 82 -14.79 -16.25 8.89
C ALA A 82 -15.36 -17.05 10.06
N ASP A 83 -16.14 -18.08 9.73
CA ASP A 83 -16.65 -19.08 10.65
C ASP A 83 -16.15 -20.47 10.24
N VAL A 84 -15.55 -21.20 11.18
CA VAL A 84 -15.01 -22.54 10.94
C VAL A 84 -15.91 -23.60 11.56
N TYR A 85 -16.26 -24.60 10.76
CA TYR A 85 -17.06 -25.75 11.17
C TYR A 85 -16.32 -27.05 10.89
N LEU A 86 -16.41 -27.99 11.82
CA LEU A 86 -15.95 -29.37 11.62
C LEU A 86 -17.11 -30.32 11.89
N ASN A 87 -17.48 -31.13 10.90
CA ASN A 87 -18.58 -32.10 11.01
C ASN A 87 -19.91 -31.47 11.47
N GLY A 88 -20.19 -30.25 10.99
CA GLY A 88 -21.37 -29.46 11.34
C GLY A 88 -21.27 -28.69 12.67
N GLN A 89 -20.25 -28.94 13.50
CA GLN A 89 -20.02 -28.19 14.73
C GLN A 89 -19.26 -26.90 14.44
N HIS A 90 -19.80 -25.75 14.86
CA HIS A 90 -19.09 -24.46 14.84
C HIS A 90 -17.96 -24.47 15.88
N LEU A 91 -16.74 -24.13 15.47
CA LEU A 91 -15.55 -24.16 16.30
C LEU A 91 -15.00 -22.77 16.61
N ALA A 92 -15.03 -21.85 15.65
CA ALA A 92 -14.44 -20.52 15.81
C ALA A 92 -15.08 -19.50 14.88
N HIS A 93 -14.98 -18.23 15.30
CA HIS A 93 -15.31 -17.05 14.52
C HIS A 93 -14.12 -16.08 14.54
N HIS A 94 -13.84 -15.44 13.41
CA HIS A 94 -12.77 -14.44 13.28
C HIS A 94 -13.24 -13.22 12.50
N ASN A 95 -12.85 -12.03 12.95
CA ASN A 95 -13.14 -10.74 12.31
C ASN A 95 -11.83 -10.02 12.00
N GLY A 96 -11.41 -10.03 10.73
CA GLY A 96 -10.17 -9.41 10.28
C GLY A 96 -9.62 -10.12 9.05
N GLY A 97 -9.67 -9.47 7.89
CA GLY A 97 -9.32 -10.12 6.63
C GLY A 97 -7.83 -10.39 6.42
N TYR A 98 -6.94 -9.95 7.31
CA TYR A 98 -5.53 -9.74 6.96
C TYR A 98 -4.53 -10.41 7.91
N SER A 99 -5.01 -10.96 9.01
CA SER A 99 -4.23 -11.61 10.05
C SER A 99 -4.39 -13.12 9.99
N THR A 100 -3.40 -13.82 10.52
CA THR A 100 -3.49 -15.27 10.75
C THR A 100 -4.37 -15.55 11.95
N PHE A 101 -5.24 -16.56 11.88
CA PHE A 101 -5.92 -17.11 13.05
C PHE A 101 -5.84 -18.63 13.06
N ARG A 102 -5.97 -19.23 14.24
CA ARG A 102 -5.95 -20.69 14.41
C ARG A 102 -7.13 -21.17 15.23
N VAL A 103 -7.55 -22.39 14.95
CA VAL A 103 -8.64 -23.08 15.67
C VAL A 103 -8.26 -24.52 15.91
N GLU A 104 -8.44 -24.99 17.15
CA GLU A 104 -8.21 -26.39 17.51
C GLU A 104 -9.34 -27.27 16.93
N LEU A 105 -8.96 -28.38 16.28
CA LEU A 105 -9.87 -29.34 15.65
C LEU A 105 -10.10 -30.53 16.60
N THR A 106 -10.96 -30.32 17.61
CA THR A 106 -11.12 -31.21 18.77
C THR A 106 -11.60 -32.64 18.46
N ASP A 107 -12.24 -32.85 17.29
CA ASP A 107 -12.91 -34.11 16.92
C ASP A 107 -12.45 -34.68 15.55
N VAL A 108 -11.27 -34.28 15.07
CA VAL A 108 -10.81 -34.55 13.70
C VAL A 108 -10.34 -35.98 13.43
N ARG A 109 -10.23 -36.84 14.45
CA ARG A 109 -9.73 -38.23 14.29
C ARG A 109 -10.76 -39.21 13.72
N ARG A 110 -11.95 -38.76 13.33
CA ARG A 110 -12.94 -39.61 12.63
C ARG A 110 -12.39 -40.08 11.28
N GLU A 111 -12.88 -41.21 10.78
CA GLU A 111 -12.43 -41.79 9.49
C GLU A 111 -12.52 -40.76 8.36
N GLU A 112 -13.66 -40.06 8.29
CA GLU A 112 -13.89 -38.92 7.41
C GLU A 112 -14.41 -37.73 8.21
N ASN A 113 -13.93 -36.54 7.85
CA ASN A 113 -14.38 -35.27 8.41
C ASN A 113 -14.70 -34.28 7.30
N LEU A 114 -15.74 -33.48 7.54
CA LEU A 114 -16.12 -32.35 6.71
C LEU A 114 -15.68 -31.06 7.39
N LEU A 115 -14.64 -30.42 6.85
CA LEU A 115 -14.23 -29.06 7.22
C LEU A 115 -14.99 -28.08 6.34
N VAL A 116 -15.66 -27.10 6.94
CA VAL A 116 -16.30 -25.99 6.23
C VAL A 116 -15.78 -24.68 6.79
N VAL A 117 -15.41 -23.74 5.92
CA VAL A 117 -15.11 -22.36 6.28
C VAL A 117 -16.09 -21.45 5.55
N ALA A 118 -16.94 -20.78 6.32
CA ALA A 118 -17.77 -19.69 5.83
C ALA A 118 -16.93 -18.42 5.82
N VAL A 119 -16.89 -17.70 4.71
CA VAL A 119 -16.14 -16.44 4.60
C VAL A 119 -17.10 -15.38 4.09
N ASP A 120 -17.12 -14.23 4.74
CA ASP A 120 -18.01 -13.11 4.44
C ASP A 120 -17.22 -11.80 4.31
N ASN A 121 -17.46 -11.07 3.21
CA ASN A 121 -16.95 -9.71 2.98
C ASN A 121 -18.09 -8.68 2.83
N ALA A 122 -19.27 -8.95 3.38
CA ALA A 122 -20.41 -8.05 3.31
C ALA A 122 -20.12 -6.71 4.00
N PRO A 123 -20.92 -5.66 3.73
CA PRO A 123 -20.91 -4.45 4.54
C PRO A 123 -21.13 -4.77 6.03
N SER A 124 -20.35 -4.12 6.88
CA SER A 124 -20.38 -4.29 8.35
C SER A 124 -20.23 -2.94 9.03
N GLU A 125 -20.81 -2.78 10.22
CA GLU A 125 -20.58 -1.60 11.07
C GLU A 125 -19.42 -1.81 12.06
N ARG A 126 -18.87 -3.03 12.11
CA ARG A 126 -17.93 -3.47 13.16
C ARG A 126 -16.55 -3.85 12.66
N VAL A 127 -16.42 -4.28 11.41
CA VAL A 127 -15.18 -4.90 10.89
C VAL A 127 -14.56 -3.99 9.85
N TYR A 128 -13.38 -3.46 10.11
CA TYR A 128 -12.65 -2.66 9.14
C TYR A 128 -11.93 -3.52 8.09
N PRO A 129 -11.77 -3.04 6.84
CA PRO A 129 -12.21 -1.75 6.28
C PRO A 129 -13.66 -1.77 5.76
N GLN A 130 -14.28 -0.60 5.62
CA GLN A 130 -15.66 -0.46 5.09
C GLN A 130 -15.83 0.66 4.07
N MET A 131 -15.00 1.70 4.14
CA MET A 131 -14.88 2.77 3.15
C MET A 131 -13.40 2.95 2.88
N ALA A 132 -12.94 2.63 1.67
CA ALA A 132 -11.57 2.84 1.24
C ALA A 132 -11.48 2.74 -0.28
N ASP A 133 -10.40 3.26 -0.85
CA ASP A 133 -10.14 3.27 -2.29
C ASP A 133 -9.44 1.99 -2.78
N PHE A 134 -9.89 0.81 -2.33
CA PHE A 134 -9.40 -0.49 -2.82
C PHE A 134 -10.48 -1.55 -2.69
N THR A 135 -10.42 -2.59 -3.50
CA THR A 135 -11.40 -3.68 -3.47
C THR A 135 -11.20 -4.60 -2.25
N PHE A 136 -12.29 -4.91 -1.54
CA PHE A 136 -12.28 -5.86 -0.41
C PHE A 136 -12.47 -7.30 -0.90
N TYR A 137 -11.44 -7.83 -1.57
CA TYR A 137 -11.46 -9.15 -2.19
C TYR A 137 -11.79 -10.26 -1.18
N GLY A 138 -12.97 -10.87 -1.28
CA GLY A 138 -13.41 -11.90 -0.35
C GLY A 138 -12.86 -13.29 -0.66
N GLY A 139 -12.60 -14.10 0.38
CA GLY A 139 -12.18 -15.50 0.23
C GLY A 139 -11.01 -15.94 1.10
N LEU A 140 -10.63 -17.21 0.95
CA LEU A 140 -9.42 -17.80 1.54
C LEU A 140 -8.22 -17.49 0.62
N TYR A 141 -7.82 -16.22 0.61
CA TYR A 141 -6.85 -15.68 -0.35
C TYR A 141 -5.39 -15.88 0.04
N ARG A 142 -5.12 -16.51 1.19
CA ARG A 142 -3.80 -16.98 1.60
C ARG A 142 -3.85 -18.47 1.95
N ASP A 143 -2.69 -19.04 2.22
CA ASP A 143 -2.54 -20.45 2.57
C ASP A 143 -3.38 -20.86 3.79
N VAL A 144 -3.81 -22.12 3.79
CA VAL A 144 -4.40 -22.80 4.94
C VAL A 144 -3.55 -24.01 5.28
N TYR A 145 -3.26 -24.19 6.58
CA TYR A 145 -2.44 -25.27 7.08
C TYR A 145 -3.18 -26.11 8.11
N LEU A 146 -2.88 -27.41 8.13
CA LEU A 146 -3.17 -28.30 9.23
C LEU A 146 -1.89 -28.45 10.07
N ILE A 147 -1.97 -28.14 11.36
CA ILE A 147 -0.85 -28.28 12.30
C ILE A 147 -1.17 -29.44 13.24
N ALA A 148 -0.33 -30.48 13.23
CA ALA A 148 -0.33 -31.52 14.25
C ALA A 148 0.80 -31.25 15.23
N ALA A 149 0.49 -31.22 16.53
CA ALA A 149 1.46 -30.93 17.57
C ALA A 149 1.33 -31.89 18.76
N ASN A 150 2.37 -31.95 19.58
CA ASN A 150 2.28 -32.60 20.89
C ASN A 150 1.35 -31.80 21.80
N ARG A 151 0.75 -32.41 22.82
CA ARG A 151 -0.05 -31.68 23.82
C ARG A 151 0.77 -30.62 24.56
N CYS A 152 2.08 -30.79 24.66
CA CYS A 152 3.02 -29.76 25.08
C CYS A 152 3.65 -29.11 23.84
N HIS A 153 3.21 -27.90 23.50
CA HIS A 153 3.65 -27.15 22.32
C HIS A 153 3.80 -25.67 22.65
N PHE A 154 4.54 -24.92 21.83
CA PHE A 154 4.51 -23.46 21.86
C PHE A 154 3.13 -22.98 21.40
N ASP A 155 2.55 -22.03 22.12
CA ASP A 155 1.17 -21.57 21.99
C ASP A 155 0.79 -21.26 20.53
N LEU A 156 -0.25 -21.94 20.06
CA LEU A 156 -0.82 -21.78 18.73
C LEU A 156 -2.10 -20.94 18.73
N SER A 157 -2.68 -20.66 19.90
CA SER A 157 -3.99 -20.05 20.08
C SER A 157 -3.93 -18.54 20.38
N TYR A 158 -2.78 -18.02 20.82
CA TYR A 158 -2.66 -16.60 21.15
C TYR A 158 -2.48 -15.72 19.90
N TRP A 159 -3.59 -15.17 19.40
CA TRP A 159 -3.65 -14.16 18.31
C TRP A 159 -2.86 -14.55 17.05
N GLY A 160 -2.83 -15.83 16.70
CA GLY A 160 -2.11 -16.33 15.52
C GLY A 160 -0.57 -16.25 15.62
N GLY A 161 -0.02 -15.86 16.77
CA GLY A 161 1.42 -15.73 17.01
C GLY A 161 2.18 -17.05 16.91
N SER A 162 3.51 -16.99 16.89
CA SER A 162 4.37 -18.18 16.79
C SER A 162 4.52 -18.96 18.11
N GLY A 163 4.05 -18.39 19.22
CA GLY A 163 4.35 -18.85 20.58
C GLY A 163 5.74 -18.43 21.07
N LEU A 164 6.42 -17.52 20.36
CA LEU A 164 7.71 -16.94 20.73
C LEU A 164 7.68 -15.41 20.62
N GLN A 165 8.41 -14.76 21.51
CA GLN A 165 8.81 -13.35 21.38
C GLN A 165 10.33 -13.25 21.39
N VAL A 166 10.88 -12.48 20.44
CA VAL A 166 12.33 -12.24 20.29
C VAL A 166 12.56 -10.74 20.21
N VAL A 167 13.36 -10.20 21.14
CA VAL A 167 13.66 -8.77 21.26
C VAL A 167 15.19 -8.59 21.31
N PRO A 168 15.84 -8.28 20.17
CA PRO A 168 17.25 -7.95 20.16
C PRO A 168 17.50 -6.49 20.58
N THR A 169 18.41 -6.27 21.52
CA THR A 169 18.90 -4.96 21.94
C THR A 169 20.40 -4.84 21.67
N VAL A 170 20.81 -3.85 20.88
CA VAL A 170 22.23 -3.61 20.60
C VAL A 170 22.88 -2.86 21.78
N VAL A 171 23.97 -3.41 22.32
CA VAL A 171 24.72 -2.88 23.47
C VAL A 171 26.22 -2.84 23.14
N GLY A 172 26.72 -1.68 22.76
CA GLY A 172 28.10 -1.52 22.29
C GLY A 172 28.35 -2.36 21.02
N GLU A 173 29.36 -3.23 21.05
CA GLU A 173 29.67 -4.17 19.95
C GLU A 173 28.95 -5.52 20.10
N SER A 174 28.04 -5.67 21.05
CA SER A 174 27.28 -6.91 21.29
C SER A 174 25.78 -6.68 21.12
N ALA A 175 25.01 -7.76 21.10
CA ALA A 175 23.56 -7.70 21.29
C ALA A 175 23.11 -8.61 22.43
N GLU A 176 22.11 -8.15 23.18
CA GLU A 176 21.35 -8.93 24.14
C GLU A 176 20.01 -9.29 23.49
N VAL A 177 19.74 -10.57 23.33
CA VAL A 177 18.53 -11.09 22.69
C VAL A 177 17.65 -11.68 23.77
N ALA A 178 16.64 -10.92 24.18
CA ALA A 178 15.62 -11.43 25.08
C ALA A 178 14.69 -12.37 24.29
N VAL A 179 14.49 -13.57 24.81
CA VAL A 179 13.64 -14.61 24.23
C VAL A 179 12.64 -15.06 25.28
N THR A 180 11.36 -15.02 24.90
CA THR A 180 10.26 -15.54 25.71
C THR A 180 9.52 -16.60 24.90
N GLY A 181 9.45 -17.81 25.42
CA GLY A 181 8.64 -18.90 24.87
C GLY A 181 7.35 -19.07 25.66
N TYR A 182 6.22 -19.16 24.96
CA TYR A 182 4.91 -19.34 25.56
C TYR A 182 4.48 -20.79 25.34
N PRO A 183 4.59 -21.69 26.33
CA PRO A 183 4.11 -23.07 26.20
C PRO A 183 2.59 -23.14 26.45
N ALA A 184 1.92 -24.10 25.80
CA ALA A 184 0.53 -24.45 26.00
C ALA A 184 0.36 -25.94 26.36
N GLY A 185 -0.76 -26.28 27.00
CA GLY A 185 -1.12 -27.65 27.41
C GLY A 185 -0.48 -28.10 28.73
N ALA A 186 0.15 -29.29 28.74
CA ALA A 186 0.66 -29.92 29.97
C ALA A 186 2.11 -29.48 30.30
N THR A 187 2.26 -28.31 30.91
CA THR A 187 3.56 -27.62 31.03
C THR A 187 4.49 -28.11 32.15
N GLY A 188 4.07 -29.08 32.96
CA GLY A 188 4.84 -29.59 34.10
C GLY A 188 6.13 -30.31 33.67
N GLY A 189 7.29 -29.83 34.16
CA GLY A 189 8.58 -30.48 33.90
C GLY A 189 9.17 -30.22 32.51
N LEU A 190 8.63 -29.26 31.76
CA LEU A 190 9.21 -28.82 30.49
C LEU A 190 10.54 -28.07 30.70
N ARG A 191 11.49 -28.34 29.82
CA ARG A 191 12.70 -27.55 29.64
C ARG A 191 12.63 -26.84 28.29
N PHE A 192 13.19 -25.64 28.24
CA PHE A 192 13.30 -24.80 27.05
C PHE A 192 14.74 -24.83 26.58
N ALA A 193 14.95 -25.11 25.30
CA ALA A 193 16.23 -24.93 24.64
C ALA A 193 16.12 -23.85 23.56
N TYR A 194 16.95 -22.83 23.65
CA TYR A 194 17.03 -21.73 22.68
C TYR A 194 18.43 -21.71 22.10
N SER A 195 18.53 -21.78 20.77
CA SER A 195 19.80 -21.75 20.05
C SER A 195 19.75 -20.65 18.99
N ILE A 196 20.73 -19.76 18.99
CA ILE A 196 20.89 -18.72 17.97
C ILE A 196 21.99 -19.13 17.01
N TYR A 197 21.66 -19.12 15.73
CA TYR A 197 22.58 -19.42 14.63
C TYR A 197 22.84 -18.17 13.80
N ASP A 198 24.06 -18.06 13.29
CA ASP A 198 24.46 -17.04 12.33
C ASP A 198 23.92 -17.35 10.92
N ALA A 199 24.20 -16.47 9.94
CA ALA A 199 23.68 -16.61 8.58
C ALA A 199 24.24 -17.83 7.83
N ASP A 200 25.42 -18.33 8.23
CA ASP A 200 26.06 -19.54 7.69
C ASP A 200 25.59 -20.82 8.40
N GLY A 201 24.73 -20.69 9.42
CA GLY A 201 24.19 -21.79 10.21
C GLY A 201 25.10 -22.26 11.34
N ALA A 202 26.12 -21.50 11.71
CA ALA A 202 26.96 -21.81 12.87
C ALA A 202 26.27 -21.37 14.18
N LEU A 203 26.38 -22.20 15.22
CA LEU A 203 25.83 -21.90 16.54
C LEU A 203 26.62 -20.76 17.20
N VAL A 204 25.93 -19.67 17.52
CA VAL A 204 26.52 -18.48 18.17
C VAL A 204 26.42 -18.59 19.68
N THR A 205 25.23 -18.93 20.18
CA THR A 205 24.94 -19.01 21.61
C THR A 205 23.70 -19.87 21.85
N ALA A 206 23.61 -20.47 23.03
CA ALA A 206 22.50 -21.34 23.40
C ALA A 206 22.18 -21.23 24.89
N TYR A 207 20.94 -21.55 25.22
CA TYR A 207 20.42 -21.68 26.57
C TYR A 207 19.59 -22.96 26.65
N GLU A 208 19.70 -23.69 27.76
CA GLU A 208 18.82 -24.80 28.08
C GLU A 208 18.47 -24.74 29.58
N GLY A 209 17.19 -24.72 29.92
CA GLY A 209 16.76 -24.61 31.31
C GLY A 209 15.26 -24.68 31.53
N LEU A 210 14.81 -24.44 32.76
CA LEU A 210 13.39 -24.49 33.13
C LEU A 210 12.65 -23.17 32.88
N SER A 211 13.38 -22.05 32.76
CA SER A 211 12.76 -20.76 32.50
C SER A 211 12.32 -20.65 31.03
N PRO A 212 11.06 -20.26 30.75
CA PRO A 212 10.60 -19.90 29.40
C PRO A 212 11.24 -18.61 28.88
N GLU A 213 11.78 -17.80 29.79
CA GLU A 213 12.38 -16.49 29.52
C GLU A 213 13.89 -16.55 29.75
N THR A 214 14.66 -15.99 28.83
CA THR A 214 16.11 -15.83 28.98
C THR A 214 16.63 -14.67 28.14
N VAL A 215 17.87 -14.26 28.39
CA VAL A 215 18.60 -13.30 27.57
C VAL A 215 19.88 -13.97 27.07
N LEU A 216 19.98 -14.15 25.75
CA LEU A 216 21.19 -14.67 25.11
C LEU A 216 22.07 -13.53 24.63
N LYS A 217 23.39 -13.65 24.78
CA LYS A 217 24.35 -12.65 24.31
C LYS A 217 24.98 -13.06 22.98
N ILE A 218 24.96 -12.16 22.01
CA ILE A 218 25.72 -12.25 20.76
C ILE A 218 26.93 -11.30 20.88
N PRO A 219 28.15 -11.82 21.08
CA PRO A 219 29.36 -11.00 21.02
C PRO A 219 29.67 -10.60 19.57
N HIS A 220 30.26 -9.42 19.35
CA HIS A 220 30.61 -8.91 18.02
C HIS A 220 29.45 -9.03 17.03
N VAL A 221 28.30 -8.48 17.42
CA VAL A 221 27.06 -8.64 16.67
C VAL A 221 27.19 -8.08 15.26
N HIS A 222 26.74 -8.85 14.27
CA HIS A 222 26.56 -8.39 12.91
C HIS A 222 25.20 -7.70 12.81
N LEU A 223 25.23 -6.39 12.60
CA LEU A 223 24.00 -5.58 12.58
C LEU A 223 23.20 -5.82 11.31
N TRP A 224 21.87 -5.89 11.45
CA TRP A 224 20.99 -5.68 10.31
C TRP A 224 21.05 -4.19 9.93
N GLN A 225 21.50 -3.90 8.72
CA GLN A 225 21.92 -2.55 8.29
C GLN A 225 21.17 -2.10 7.03
N GLY A 226 19.88 -2.43 6.93
CA GLY A 226 19.07 -2.08 5.78
C GLY A 226 19.63 -2.73 4.52
N ARG A 227 19.56 -2.04 3.37
CA ARG A 227 19.98 -2.59 2.07
C ARG A 227 21.47 -2.79 1.95
N GLU A 228 22.27 -2.09 2.75
CA GLU A 228 23.73 -2.20 2.73
C GLU A 228 24.18 -3.59 3.20
N ASP A 229 23.54 -4.11 4.25
CA ASP A 229 23.87 -5.39 4.85
C ASP A 229 22.69 -5.93 5.69
N PRO A 230 21.70 -6.60 5.07
CA PRO A 230 20.48 -7.07 5.73
C PRO A 230 20.70 -8.37 6.53
N TYR A 231 21.68 -8.38 7.43
CA TYR A 231 22.09 -9.57 8.16
C TYR A 231 21.00 -10.13 9.08
N LEU A 232 20.73 -11.43 8.98
CA LEU A 232 19.73 -12.14 9.77
C LEU A 232 20.36 -13.29 10.56
N TYR A 233 19.99 -13.36 11.83
CA TYR A 233 20.21 -14.53 12.69
C TYR A 233 18.97 -15.41 12.68
N THR A 234 19.15 -16.69 13.05
CA THR A 234 18.05 -17.64 13.24
C THR A 234 17.96 -18.07 14.70
N LEU A 235 16.81 -17.86 15.34
CA LEU A 235 16.48 -18.48 16.62
C LEU A 235 15.76 -19.79 16.38
N ARG A 236 16.29 -20.90 16.90
CA ARG A 236 15.58 -22.17 17.08
C ARG A 236 15.20 -22.34 18.54
N ALA A 237 13.90 -22.52 18.79
CA ALA A 237 13.34 -22.78 20.10
C ALA A 237 12.74 -24.17 20.18
N GLU A 238 13.04 -24.90 21.25
CA GLU A 238 12.61 -26.28 21.46
C GLU A 238 12.00 -26.45 22.84
N LEU A 239 10.88 -27.18 22.91
CA LEU A 239 10.33 -27.69 24.17
C LEU A 239 10.78 -29.13 24.37
N ILE A 240 11.32 -29.42 25.54
CA ILE A 240 11.87 -30.72 25.90
C ILE A 240 11.11 -31.28 27.10
N LEU A 241 10.55 -32.48 26.96
CA LEU A 241 9.89 -33.22 28.03
C LEU A 241 10.68 -34.51 28.33
N GLY A 242 11.28 -34.58 29.52
CA GLY A 242 12.29 -35.61 29.82
C GLY A 242 13.50 -35.46 28.89
N ASP A 243 13.72 -36.47 28.05
CA ASP A 243 14.80 -36.52 27.05
C ASP A 243 14.30 -36.33 25.60
N MET A 244 13.01 -36.01 25.41
CA MET A 244 12.40 -35.89 24.07
C MET A 244 12.09 -34.44 23.73
N VAL A 245 12.51 -33.99 22.54
CA VAL A 245 12.04 -32.74 21.94
C VAL A 245 10.60 -32.94 21.45
N VAL A 246 9.65 -32.29 22.10
CA VAL A 246 8.22 -32.44 21.81
C VAL A 246 7.71 -31.43 20.78
N ASP A 247 8.34 -30.26 20.72
CA ASP A 247 7.98 -29.18 19.79
C ASP A 247 9.19 -28.30 19.43
N THR A 248 9.15 -27.70 18.24
CA THR A 248 10.21 -26.82 17.71
C THR A 248 9.59 -25.68 16.90
N VAL A 249 10.03 -24.46 17.17
CA VAL A 249 9.68 -23.26 16.38
C VAL A 249 10.97 -22.55 16.00
N THR A 250 11.05 -22.05 14.76
CA THR A 250 12.20 -21.32 14.25
C THR A 250 11.75 -19.96 13.73
N LEU A 251 12.48 -18.90 14.08
CA LEU A 251 12.24 -17.53 13.61
C LEU A 251 13.56 -16.87 13.18
N SER A 252 13.50 -16.10 12.11
CA SER A 252 14.59 -15.19 11.72
C SER A 252 14.44 -13.86 12.46
N PHE A 253 15.55 -13.21 12.81
CA PHE A 253 15.54 -11.87 13.40
C PHE A 253 16.83 -11.11 13.04
N GLY A 254 16.80 -9.78 13.17
CA GLY A 254 17.95 -8.91 12.92
C GLY A 254 18.24 -7.99 14.10
N CYS A 255 19.51 -7.77 14.40
CA CYS A 255 19.95 -6.86 15.45
C CYS A 255 20.17 -5.45 14.89
N ARG A 256 19.34 -4.50 15.29
CA ARG A 256 19.45 -3.10 14.88
C ARG A 256 18.86 -2.16 15.93
N SER A 257 19.30 -0.91 15.90
CA SER A 257 18.66 0.21 16.58
C SER A 257 18.29 1.27 15.55
N PHE A 258 17.25 2.05 15.84
CA PHE A 258 16.88 3.19 15.01
C PHE A 258 16.39 4.34 15.86
N ARG A 259 16.38 5.54 15.30
CA ARG A 259 15.77 6.72 15.93
C ARG A 259 15.19 7.66 14.88
N LEU A 260 14.18 8.41 15.28
CA LEU A 260 13.65 9.54 14.53
C LEU A 260 14.22 10.83 15.13
N ASP A 261 14.76 11.67 14.26
CA ASP A 261 15.21 13.01 14.58
C ASP A 261 14.29 13.99 13.86
N PRO A 262 13.56 14.87 14.56
CA PRO A 262 12.66 15.82 13.90
C PRO A 262 13.37 16.72 12.88
N GLU A 263 14.68 16.99 13.02
CA GLU A 263 15.43 17.86 12.11
C GLU A 263 16.24 17.09 11.06
N LYS A 264 16.65 15.86 11.38
CA LYS A 264 17.59 15.08 10.57
C LYS A 264 17.00 13.78 10.01
N GLY A 265 15.71 13.54 10.24
CA GLY A 265 14.98 12.40 9.71
C GLY A 265 15.36 11.07 10.39
N PHE A 266 15.38 10.00 9.60
CA PHE A 266 15.59 8.64 10.10
C PHE A 266 17.07 8.26 10.22
N PHE A 267 17.39 7.54 11.30
CA PHE A 267 18.72 6.96 11.53
C PHE A 267 18.61 5.46 11.78
N LEU A 268 19.49 4.69 11.14
CA LEU A 268 19.67 3.25 11.35
C LEU A 268 21.08 3.00 11.91
N ASN A 269 21.16 2.37 13.08
CA ASN A 269 22.41 2.05 13.77
C ASN A 269 23.34 3.27 13.92
N GLY A 270 22.77 4.42 14.26
CA GLY A 270 23.50 5.68 14.46
C GLY A 270 23.90 6.43 13.18
N ARG A 271 23.65 5.86 11.98
CA ARG A 271 23.91 6.51 10.69
C ARG A 271 22.64 7.10 10.10
N SER A 272 22.74 8.27 9.46
CA SER A 272 21.61 8.83 8.71
C SER A 272 21.23 7.86 7.60
N TYR A 273 19.95 7.53 7.51
CA TYR A 273 19.43 6.57 6.54
C TYR A 273 18.06 7.07 6.03
N PRO A 274 18.05 8.08 5.13
CA PRO A 274 16.81 8.71 4.68
C PRO A 274 15.88 7.68 4.04
N LEU A 275 14.66 7.55 4.55
CA LEU A 275 13.70 6.57 4.04
C LEU A 275 12.99 7.15 2.82
N ARG A 276 13.24 6.56 1.65
CA ARG A 276 12.73 7.00 0.35
C ARG A 276 12.22 5.77 -0.40
N GLY A 277 10.92 5.71 -0.64
CA GLY A 277 10.31 4.50 -1.17
C GLY A 277 8.86 4.69 -1.58
N VAL A 278 8.12 3.59 -1.49
CA VAL A 278 6.81 3.41 -2.13
C VAL A 278 5.83 2.74 -1.17
N SER A 279 4.54 2.92 -1.41
CA SER A 279 3.52 2.05 -0.86
C SER A 279 3.27 0.84 -1.78
N ARG A 280 2.71 -0.25 -1.26
CA ARG A 280 2.40 -1.45 -2.05
C ARG A 280 1.11 -2.13 -1.58
N HIS A 281 0.13 -2.28 -2.46
CA HIS A 281 -1.05 -3.14 -2.22
C HIS A 281 -0.76 -4.63 -2.51
N GLN A 282 -1.55 -5.55 -1.93
CA GLN A 282 -1.33 -7.00 -2.04
C GLN A 282 -2.12 -7.69 -3.17
N ASP A 283 -2.44 -6.98 -4.23
CA ASP A 283 -3.22 -7.51 -5.35
C ASP A 283 -2.44 -7.47 -6.68
N ARG A 284 -3.03 -8.13 -7.67
CA ARG A 284 -2.50 -8.20 -9.03
C ARG A 284 -3.63 -8.45 -10.02
N LEU A 285 -3.45 -7.96 -11.24
CA LEU A 285 -4.42 -8.09 -12.32
C LEU A 285 -4.80 -9.56 -12.55
N GLY A 286 -6.11 -9.83 -12.60
CA GLY A 286 -6.70 -11.12 -12.93
C GLY A 286 -6.75 -12.14 -11.80
N ILE A 287 -6.08 -11.90 -10.67
CA ILE A 287 -6.06 -12.82 -9.51
C ILE A 287 -6.49 -12.17 -8.20
N GLY A 288 -6.87 -10.89 -8.20
CA GLY A 288 -7.18 -10.15 -6.98
C GLY A 288 -6.01 -10.20 -6.00
N ASN A 289 -6.31 -10.45 -4.72
CA ASN A 289 -5.32 -10.62 -3.66
C ASN A 289 -4.83 -12.07 -3.48
N ALA A 290 -5.24 -13.03 -4.32
CA ALA A 290 -4.82 -14.44 -4.23
C ALA A 290 -3.39 -14.65 -4.78
N LEU A 291 -2.41 -13.99 -4.16
CA LEU A 291 -1.03 -13.97 -4.62
C LEU A 291 -0.27 -15.25 -4.26
N LEU A 292 0.61 -15.67 -5.17
CA LEU A 292 1.59 -16.73 -4.95
C LEU A 292 2.95 -16.13 -4.51
N PRO A 293 3.85 -16.94 -3.93
CA PRO A 293 5.18 -16.48 -3.51
C PRO A 293 5.99 -15.78 -4.61
N GLU A 294 5.85 -16.18 -5.88
CA GLU A 294 6.50 -15.54 -7.02
C GLU A 294 6.03 -14.11 -7.24
N HIS A 295 4.75 -13.80 -7.01
CA HIS A 295 4.23 -12.45 -7.14
C HIS A 295 4.83 -11.54 -6.06
N HIS A 296 4.96 -12.05 -4.83
CA HIS A 296 5.63 -11.34 -3.75
C HIS A 296 7.11 -11.07 -4.06
N ARG A 297 7.83 -12.06 -4.61
CA ARG A 297 9.24 -11.90 -5.00
C ARG A 297 9.42 -10.89 -6.13
N GLU A 298 8.56 -10.91 -7.14
CA GLU A 298 8.63 -9.97 -8.26
C GLU A 298 8.35 -8.53 -7.81
N ASP A 299 7.31 -8.33 -6.99
CA ASP A 299 7.00 -7.02 -6.43
C ASP A 299 8.20 -6.47 -5.64
N ALA A 300 8.84 -7.31 -4.80
CA ALA A 300 10.05 -6.93 -4.07
C ALA A 300 11.24 -6.62 -5.00
N ALA A 301 11.45 -7.43 -6.04
CA ALA A 301 12.52 -7.23 -7.00
C ALA A 301 12.39 -5.90 -7.76
N LEU A 302 11.18 -5.53 -8.18
CA LEU A 302 10.92 -4.25 -8.85
C LEU A 302 11.20 -3.04 -7.94
N MET A 303 10.84 -3.12 -6.65
CA MET A 303 11.17 -2.06 -5.69
C MET A 303 12.69 -1.93 -5.47
N LEU A 304 13.40 -3.05 -5.39
CA LEU A 304 14.86 -3.06 -5.23
C LEU A 304 15.58 -2.54 -6.46
N GLU A 305 15.11 -2.90 -7.65
CA GLU A 305 15.61 -2.37 -8.92
C GLU A 305 15.48 -0.84 -8.97
N MET A 306 14.32 -0.31 -8.56
CA MET A 306 14.09 1.13 -8.46
C MET A 306 15.00 1.82 -7.43
N GLY A 307 15.51 1.06 -6.46
CA GLY A 307 16.36 1.60 -5.41
C GLY A 307 15.64 1.94 -4.10
N ALA A 308 14.35 1.61 -3.96
CA ALA A 308 13.60 1.90 -2.73
C ALA A 308 14.27 1.23 -1.51
N ASN A 309 14.39 1.97 -0.40
CA ASN A 309 14.92 1.45 0.86
C ASN A 309 13.87 1.32 1.97
N THR A 310 12.64 1.75 1.68
CA THR A 310 11.49 1.68 2.59
C THR A 310 10.23 1.30 1.82
N VAL A 311 9.30 0.62 2.48
CA VAL A 311 7.98 0.29 1.94
C VAL A 311 6.90 0.51 2.99
N ARG A 312 5.82 1.19 2.59
CA ARG A 312 4.59 1.27 3.38
C ARG A 312 3.64 0.19 2.91
N LEU A 313 3.37 -0.77 3.77
CA LEU A 313 2.51 -1.91 3.52
C LEU A 313 1.08 -1.58 3.91
N ALA A 314 0.49 -0.72 3.07
CA ALA A 314 -0.84 -0.17 3.18
C ALA A 314 -1.90 -1.10 2.56
N HIS A 315 -3.13 -1.18 3.07
CA HIS A 315 -3.67 -0.55 4.29
C HIS A 315 -4.03 -1.59 5.33
N TYR A 316 -3.22 -2.64 5.42
CA TYR A 316 -3.52 -3.78 6.27
C TYR A 316 -2.29 -4.68 6.42
N GLN A 317 -2.36 -5.64 7.33
CA GLN A 317 -1.32 -6.66 7.47
C GLN A 317 -1.09 -7.42 6.15
N HIS A 318 0.15 -7.44 5.67
CA HIS A 318 0.56 -8.19 4.48
C HIS A 318 0.93 -9.64 4.82
N ASP A 319 1.21 -10.44 3.78
CA ASP A 319 1.62 -11.83 3.95
C ASP A 319 2.98 -11.90 4.67
N GLN A 320 3.14 -12.89 5.58
CA GLN A 320 4.39 -13.12 6.30
C GLN A 320 5.58 -13.29 5.36
N TYR A 321 5.38 -13.95 4.22
CA TYR A 321 6.43 -14.13 3.23
C TYR A 321 6.91 -12.81 2.63
N PHE A 322 6.05 -11.79 2.55
CA PHE A 322 6.46 -10.47 2.08
C PHE A 322 7.27 -9.71 3.15
N TYR A 323 6.89 -9.82 4.43
CA TYR A 323 7.70 -9.30 5.52
C TYR A 323 9.07 -9.99 5.59
N ASP A 324 9.13 -11.31 5.40
CA ASP A 324 10.39 -12.06 5.30
C ASP A 324 11.27 -11.56 4.14
N LEU A 325 10.67 -11.20 3.00
CA LEU A 325 11.40 -10.60 1.88
C LEU A 325 11.94 -9.22 2.26
N CYS A 326 11.16 -8.41 2.98
CA CYS A 326 11.61 -7.10 3.45
C CYS A 326 12.80 -7.24 4.41
N ASP A 327 12.75 -8.21 5.33
CA ASP A 327 13.86 -8.53 6.22
C ASP A 327 15.12 -8.92 5.45
N ARG A 328 14.99 -9.87 4.51
CA ARG A 328 16.10 -10.40 3.71
C ARG A 328 16.71 -9.37 2.77
N TYR A 329 15.92 -8.43 2.28
CA TYR A 329 16.37 -7.43 1.31
C TYR A 329 16.70 -6.07 1.92
N GLY A 330 16.57 -5.92 3.25
CA GLY A 330 16.97 -4.69 3.91
C GLY A 330 16.00 -3.53 3.73
N LEU A 331 14.73 -3.81 3.41
CA LEU A 331 13.69 -2.79 3.32
C LEU A 331 13.23 -2.42 4.72
N VAL A 332 13.10 -1.13 5.00
CA VAL A 332 12.48 -0.62 6.23
C VAL A 332 10.97 -0.55 6.02
N VAL A 333 10.19 -1.02 6.97
CA VAL A 333 8.75 -1.25 6.80
C VAL A 333 7.93 -0.40 7.76
N TRP A 334 6.91 0.23 7.19
CA TRP A 334 5.71 0.67 7.90
C TRP A 334 4.62 -0.37 7.65
N ALA A 335 4.15 -1.04 8.70
CA ALA A 335 2.99 -1.94 8.67
C ALA A 335 1.81 -1.30 9.41
N GLU A 336 0.58 -1.50 8.93
CA GLU A 336 -0.61 -0.85 9.50
C GLU A 336 -1.86 -1.74 9.52
N ILE A 337 -2.86 -1.32 10.28
CA ILE A 337 -4.20 -1.92 10.29
C ILE A 337 -5.15 -1.14 9.37
N PRO A 338 -6.27 -1.75 8.90
CA PRO A 338 -7.23 -1.08 8.02
C PRO A 338 -8.16 -0.09 8.73
N TYR A 339 -7.70 0.59 9.78
CA TYR A 339 -8.46 1.67 10.41
C TYR A 339 -8.38 2.91 9.52
N ILE A 340 -9.32 3.03 8.58
CA ILE A 340 -9.20 3.92 7.41
C ILE A 340 -10.47 4.74 7.13
N SER A 341 -10.27 5.95 6.60
CA SER A 341 -11.27 6.90 6.05
C SER A 341 -12.31 7.44 7.03
N GLN A 342 -13.01 6.59 7.76
CA GLN A 342 -14.06 6.96 8.70
C GLN A 342 -13.98 6.15 9.99
N HIS A 343 -14.11 6.83 11.13
CA HIS A 343 -14.31 6.17 12.42
C HIS A 343 -15.71 5.52 12.51
N LEU A 344 -15.70 4.20 12.77
CA LEU A 344 -16.83 3.36 13.12
C LEU A 344 -16.84 3.18 14.66
N PRO A 345 -17.87 3.69 15.37
CA PRO A 345 -17.98 3.53 16.82
C PRO A 345 -18.00 2.07 17.28
N GLU A 346 -18.72 1.21 16.56
CA GLU A 346 -18.83 -0.22 16.85
C GLU A 346 -17.60 -1.04 16.39
N GLY A 347 -16.63 -0.38 15.74
CA GLY A 347 -15.42 -1.01 15.22
C GLY A 347 -14.20 -0.92 16.14
N VAL A 348 -14.31 -0.27 17.32
CA VAL A 348 -13.19 -0.06 18.26
C VAL A 348 -12.52 -1.38 18.65
N GLU A 349 -13.30 -2.41 19.03
CA GLU A 349 -12.75 -3.72 19.39
C GLU A 349 -12.02 -4.39 18.21
N ASN A 350 -12.53 -4.22 16.99
CA ASN A 350 -11.89 -4.75 15.80
C ASN A 350 -10.55 -4.07 15.51
N THR A 351 -10.42 -2.75 15.74
CA THR A 351 -9.11 -2.07 15.61
C THR A 351 -8.09 -2.60 16.62
N ALA A 352 -8.50 -2.82 17.88
CA ALA A 352 -7.62 -3.37 18.92
C ALA A 352 -7.20 -4.81 18.62
N THR A 353 -8.13 -5.63 18.12
CA THR A 353 -7.86 -7.02 17.72
C THR A 353 -6.89 -7.08 16.56
N GLN A 354 -7.16 -6.36 15.45
CA GLN A 354 -6.27 -6.37 14.29
C GLN A 354 -4.88 -5.80 14.61
N MET A 355 -4.78 -4.77 15.48
CA MET A 355 -3.48 -4.24 15.91
C MET A 355 -2.70 -5.26 16.75
N ARG A 356 -3.38 -5.94 17.67
CA ARG A 356 -2.77 -6.98 18.51
C ARG A 356 -2.27 -8.14 17.66
N GLU A 357 -3.07 -8.60 16.70
CA GLU A 357 -2.68 -9.64 15.75
C GLU A 357 -1.49 -9.22 14.90
N LEU A 358 -1.52 -8.00 14.33
CA LEU A 358 -0.42 -7.45 13.55
C LEU A 358 0.89 -7.46 14.34
N ILE A 359 0.90 -6.91 15.56
CA ILE A 359 2.11 -6.83 16.37
C ILE A 359 2.59 -8.23 16.76
N ILE A 360 1.72 -9.07 17.32
CA ILE A 360 2.11 -10.40 17.82
C ILE A 360 2.65 -11.29 16.71
N GLN A 361 2.05 -11.23 15.52
CA GLN A 361 2.46 -12.05 14.38
C GLN A 361 3.77 -11.53 13.76
N CYS A 362 3.97 -10.21 13.75
CA CYS A 362 5.06 -9.58 13.02
C CYS A 362 6.22 -9.04 13.89
N HIS A 363 6.17 -9.19 15.22
CA HIS A 363 7.14 -8.59 16.15
C HIS A 363 8.60 -8.95 15.86
N HIS A 364 8.86 -10.15 15.34
CA HIS A 364 10.20 -10.65 15.08
C HIS A 364 10.87 -10.05 13.83
N HIS A 365 10.09 -9.45 12.91
CA HIS A 365 10.61 -8.88 11.66
C HIS A 365 11.49 -7.65 11.93
N PRO A 366 12.81 -7.70 11.65
CA PRO A 366 13.69 -6.55 11.81
C PRO A 366 13.33 -5.38 10.90
N SER A 367 12.77 -5.64 9.72
CA SER A 367 12.37 -4.61 8.76
C SER A 367 11.34 -3.62 9.32
N ILE A 368 10.40 -4.10 10.13
CA ILE A 368 9.33 -3.25 10.67
C ILE A 368 9.91 -2.31 11.71
N VAL A 369 9.66 -1.01 11.54
CA VAL A 369 10.01 0.04 12.51
C VAL A 369 8.82 0.93 12.88
N PHE A 370 7.76 0.91 12.07
CA PHE A 370 6.53 1.67 12.32
C PHE A 370 5.29 0.80 12.38
N TRP A 371 4.43 1.07 13.37
CA TRP A 371 3.05 0.60 13.45
C TRP A 371 2.09 1.74 13.11
N GLY A 372 1.44 1.64 11.95
CA GLY A 372 0.44 2.61 11.50
C GLY A 372 -0.88 2.41 12.21
N LEU A 373 -1.31 3.43 12.96
CA LEU A 373 -2.55 3.36 13.75
C LEU A 373 -3.78 3.51 12.85
N SER A 374 -3.71 4.40 11.85
CA SER A 374 -4.81 4.68 10.94
C SER A 374 -4.37 5.43 9.68
N ASN A 375 -5.26 5.47 8.68
CA ASN A 375 -5.09 6.20 7.44
C ASN A 375 -6.31 7.09 7.14
N GLU A 376 -6.09 8.37 6.87
CA GLU A 376 -7.12 9.34 6.46
C GLU A 376 -8.38 9.34 7.34
N ILE A 377 -8.26 8.99 8.61
CA ILE A 377 -9.42 8.64 9.44
C ILE A 377 -10.35 9.83 9.75
N THR A 378 -9.86 11.04 9.52
CA THR A 378 -10.54 12.29 9.82
C THR A 378 -11.32 12.87 8.63
N MET A 379 -11.62 12.08 7.58
CA MET A 379 -12.40 12.58 6.43
C MET A 379 -13.80 13.11 6.84
N LYS A 380 -14.34 12.66 7.99
CA LYS A 380 -15.61 13.14 8.57
C LYS A 380 -15.44 14.03 9.81
N GLY A 381 -14.22 14.51 10.08
CA GLY A 381 -13.90 15.36 11.22
C GLY A 381 -12.73 14.83 12.05
N ASP A 382 -11.97 15.74 12.65
CA ASP A 382 -10.71 15.46 13.36
C ASP A 382 -10.81 15.59 14.88
N ARG A 383 -11.96 16.03 15.41
CA ARG A 383 -12.18 16.33 16.83
C ARG A 383 -13.22 15.44 17.51
N ASP A 384 -13.63 14.35 16.87
CA ASP A 384 -14.51 13.35 17.49
C ASP A 384 -13.83 12.73 18.72
N PRO A 385 -14.39 12.86 19.94
CA PRO A 385 -13.82 12.27 21.15
C PRO A 385 -13.62 10.75 21.07
N ALA A 386 -14.51 10.02 20.41
CA ALA A 386 -14.41 8.56 20.28
C ALA A 386 -13.25 8.17 19.35
N LEU A 387 -13.05 8.91 18.26
CA LEU A 387 -11.89 8.76 17.38
C LEU A 387 -10.60 8.99 18.16
N LEU A 388 -10.50 10.09 18.91
CA LEU A 388 -9.29 10.42 19.69
C LEU A 388 -9.00 9.35 20.75
N GLU A 389 -10.03 8.86 21.44
CA GLU A 389 -9.86 7.83 22.46
C GLU A 389 -9.42 6.49 21.85
N ASN A 390 -9.99 6.11 20.69
CA ASN A 390 -9.54 4.91 19.99
C ASN A 390 -8.06 5.00 19.60
N HIS A 391 -7.58 6.16 19.15
CA HIS A 391 -6.17 6.36 18.82
C HIS A 391 -5.27 6.32 20.05
N ARG A 392 -5.68 6.88 21.19
CA ARG A 392 -4.90 6.77 22.44
C ARG A 392 -4.79 5.31 22.89
N MET A 393 -5.90 4.58 22.85
CA MET A 393 -5.93 3.15 23.18
C MET A 393 -5.03 2.35 22.24
N LEU A 394 -5.09 2.58 20.93
CA LEU A 394 -4.21 1.90 19.96
C LEU A 394 -2.74 2.27 20.19
N ASN A 395 -2.43 3.53 20.45
CA ASN A 395 -1.08 3.98 20.73
C ASN A 395 -0.51 3.33 22.00
N GLU A 396 -1.29 3.32 23.08
CA GLU A 396 -0.93 2.62 24.32
C GLU A 396 -0.77 1.11 24.12
N LEU A 397 -1.65 0.49 23.34
CA LEU A 397 -1.57 -0.92 22.99
C LEU A 397 -0.27 -1.23 22.25
N CYS A 398 0.10 -0.43 21.25
CA CYS A 398 1.35 -0.57 20.52
C CYS A 398 2.55 -0.46 21.45
N HIS A 399 2.62 0.57 22.30
CA HIS A 399 3.74 0.76 23.23
C HIS A 399 3.79 -0.29 24.34
N THR A 400 2.66 -0.90 24.70
CA THR A 400 2.60 -2.00 25.67
C THR A 400 3.08 -3.31 25.07
N LEU A 401 2.64 -3.64 23.85
CA LEU A 401 3.02 -4.89 23.18
C LEU A 401 4.41 -4.83 22.57
N ASP A 402 4.85 -3.65 22.12
CA ASP A 402 6.12 -3.44 21.44
C ASP A 402 6.69 -2.03 21.70
N PRO A 403 7.39 -1.84 22.84
CA PRO A 403 8.05 -0.57 23.14
C PRO A 403 9.29 -0.30 22.26
N THR A 404 9.66 -1.22 21.36
CA THR A 404 10.88 -1.10 20.53
C THR A 404 10.64 -0.41 19.21
N ARG A 405 9.37 -0.18 18.84
CA ARG A 405 8.95 0.44 17.58
C ARG A 405 8.21 1.75 17.79
N LYS A 406 7.95 2.47 16.69
CA LYS A 406 7.27 3.77 16.71
C LYS A 406 5.86 3.68 16.14
N THR A 407 4.93 4.40 16.75
CA THR A 407 3.58 4.56 16.20
C THR A 407 3.56 5.71 15.21
N VAL A 408 2.75 5.58 14.16
CA VAL A 408 2.62 6.60 13.12
C VAL A 408 1.18 6.66 12.61
N VAL A 409 0.78 7.79 12.05
CA VAL A 409 -0.48 7.95 11.33
C VAL A 409 -0.26 8.53 9.93
N ALA A 410 -1.14 8.17 9.00
CA ALA A 410 -1.26 8.82 7.70
C ALA A 410 -2.47 9.76 7.72
N ALA A 411 -2.23 11.07 7.82
CA ALA A 411 -3.27 12.09 7.87
C ALA A 411 -3.76 12.46 6.46
N VAL A 412 -5.07 12.63 6.30
CA VAL A 412 -5.66 13.12 5.04
C VAL A 412 -5.23 14.57 4.79
N SER A 413 -5.00 14.94 3.53
CA SER A 413 -4.54 16.28 3.12
C SER A 413 -5.23 17.48 3.80
N PRO A 414 -6.57 17.52 3.97
CA PRO A 414 -7.25 18.66 4.60
C PRO A 414 -7.23 18.64 6.15
N CYS A 415 -6.65 17.61 6.80
CA CYS A 415 -6.57 17.55 8.26
C CYS A 415 -5.78 18.75 8.80
N PRO A 416 -6.36 19.58 9.70
CA PRO A 416 -5.66 20.72 10.28
C PRO A 416 -4.37 20.29 10.99
N THR A 417 -3.27 21.02 10.78
CA THR A 417 -1.96 20.67 11.34
C THR A 417 -1.90 20.78 12.86
N ASP A 418 -2.83 21.53 13.46
CA ASP A 418 -3.02 21.67 14.91
C ASP A 418 -4.03 20.67 15.49
N SER A 419 -4.49 19.70 14.70
CA SER A 419 -5.45 18.70 15.17
C SER A 419 -4.91 17.91 16.37
N PRO A 420 -5.70 17.73 17.45
CA PRO A 420 -5.27 16.98 18.63
C PRO A 420 -4.96 15.51 18.32
N TYR A 421 -5.53 14.97 17.24
CA TYR A 421 -5.26 13.63 16.73
C TYR A 421 -3.77 13.43 16.37
N LEU A 422 -3.12 14.46 15.83
CA LEU A 422 -1.72 14.40 15.38
C LEU A 422 -0.71 14.42 16.53
N GLN A 423 -1.16 14.69 17.76
CA GLN A 423 -0.30 14.70 18.96
C GLN A 423 -0.23 13.34 19.66
N ILE A 424 -0.98 12.35 19.18
CA ILE A 424 -1.07 11.03 19.80
C ILE A 424 0.09 10.09 19.42
N PRO A 425 0.43 9.89 18.12
CA PRO A 425 1.48 8.95 17.73
C PRO A 425 2.89 9.52 17.93
N ASP A 426 3.91 8.66 17.87
CA ASP A 426 5.32 9.07 17.93
C ASP A 426 5.76 9.90 16.71
N ALA A 427 5.13 9.69 15.56
CA ALA A 427 5.42 10.38 14.30
C ALA A 427 4.14 10.61 13.49
N VAL A 428 4.19 11.59 12.59
CA VAL A 428 3.05 11.96 11.73
C VAL A 428 3.50 11.93 10.27
N ALA A 429 2.66 11.41 9.38
CA ALA A 429 2.85 11.58 7.95
C ALA A 429 1.56 12.05 7.30
N TYR A 430 1.68 12.79 6.20
CA TYR A 430 0.53 13.31 5.44
C TYR A 430 0.44 12.69 4.05
N ASN A 431 -0.81 12.48 3.63
CA ASN A 431 -1.19 12.12 2.27
C ASN A 431 -1.46 13.41 1.50
N HIS A 432 -0.57 13.79 0.60
CA HIS A 432 -0.69 15.00 -0.21
C HIS A 432 -0.66 14.71 -1.69
N TYR A 433 -1.63 15.29 -2.38
CA TYR A 433 -1.84 15.15 -3.81
C TYR A 433 -1.89 16.52 -4.49
N PHE A 434 -1.20 17.53 -3.97
CA PHE A 434 -1.10 18.84 -4.64
C PHE A 434 -0.41 18.66 -5.99
N GLY A 435 -1.04 19.13 -7.07
CA GLY A 435 -0.63 18.82 -8.44
C GLY A 435 -1.35 17.59 -9.02
N TRP A 436 -2.16 16.87 -8.24
CA TRP A 436 -3.11 15.87 -8.74
C TRP A 436 -4.53 16.20 -8.30
N TYR A 437 -4.96 16.04 -7.06
CA TYR A 437 -6.33 16.38 -6.61
C TYR A 437 -6.51 17.87 -6.29
N GLY A 438 -6.10 18.72 -7.23
CA GLY A 438 -6.05 20.17 -7.05
C GLY A 438 -4.67 20.60 -6.55
N GLY A 439 -4.52 21.88 -6.28
CA GLY A 439 -3.25 22.54 -6.02
C GLY A 439 -2.29 22.48 -7.20
N GLU A 440 -1.12 23.07 -6.98
CA GLU A 440 0.03 22.98 -7.88
C GLU A 440 1.08 22.05 -7.24
N VAL A 441 1.87 21.35 -8.05
CA VAL A 441 2.87 20.39 -7.52
C VAL A 441 3.94 21.08 -6.68
N GLU A 442 4.20 22.37 -6.91
CA GLU A 442 5.13 23.22 -6.16
C GLU A 442 4.66 23.54 -4.74
N MET A 443 3.42 23.22 -4.38
CA MET A 443 2.90 23.45 -3.02
C MET A 443 3.44 22.46 -1.99
N ASN A 444 3.87 21.27 -2.41
CA ASN A 444 4.24 20.17 -1.52
C ASN A 444 5.40 20.54 -0.57
N GLY A 445 6.54 20.96 -1.13
CA GLY A 445 7.71 21.34 -0.34
C GLY A 445 7.43 22.45 0.68
N PRO A 446 6.91 23.62 0.25
CA PRO A 446 6.54 24.71 1.15
C PRO A 446 5.50 24.32 2.21
N TRP A 447 4.59 23.39 1.91
CA TRP A 447 3.65 22.89 2.91
C TRP A 447 4.39 22.16 4.04
N PHE A 448 5.30 21.24 3.71
CA PHE A 448 6.09 20.53 4.70
C PHE A 448 7.02 21.47 5.48
N ASP A 449 7.56 22.51 4.85
CA ASP A 449 8.39 23.50 5.55
C ASP A 449 7.58 24.25 6.62
N ARG A 450 6.32 24.61 6.30
CA ARG A 450 5.41 25.27 7.25
C ARG A 450 5.00 24.34 8.39
N PHE A 451 4.70 23.08 8.11
CA PHE A 451 4.39 22.09 9.15
C PHE A 451 5.59 21.94 10.10
N HIS A 452 6.78 21.72 9.55
CA HIS A 452 8.01 21.55 10.33
C HIS A 452 8.31 22.76 11.21
N ALA A 453 8.16 23.97 10.66
CA ALA A 453 8.35 25.20 11.43
C ALA A 453 7.32 25.39 12.57
N ALA A 454 6.07 24.96 12.36
CA ALA A 454 5.00 25.06 13.35
C ALA A 454 5.07 23.96 14.42
N HIS A 455 5.59 22.79 14.07
CA HIS A 455 5.64 21.59 14.93
C HIS A 455 7.04 20.96 14.96
N PRO A 456 8.09 21.69 15.39
CA PRO A 456 9.49 21.27 15.23
C PRO A 456 9.89 20.02 16.04
N THR A 457 9.04 19.56 16.95
CA THR A 457 9.28 18.36 17.75
C THR A 457 8.60 17.11 17.20
N ILE A 458 7.74 17.24 16.20
CA ILE A 458 7.00 16.12 15.59
C ILE A 458 7.76 15.66 14.34
N PRO A 459 8.32 14.44 14.32
CA PRO A 459 8.87 13.88 13.08
C PRO A 459 7.77 13.80 12.01
N ILE A 460 7.96 14.52 10.91
CA ILE A 460 7.01 14.61 9.80
C ILE A 460 7.50 13.81 8.59
N GLY A 461 6.59 13.08 7.94
CA GLY A 461 6.82 12.34 6.70
C GLY A 461 5.73 12.57 5.67
N CYS A 462 5.90 12.01 4.48
CA CYS A 462 4.88 11.99 3.43
C CYS A 462 4.46 10.53 3.17
N SER A 463 3.28 10.14 3.64
CA SER A 463 2.79 8.76 3.61
C SER A 463 2.15 8.38 2.28
N GLU A 464 1.69 9.37 1.52
CA GLU A 464 1.20 9.21 0.15
C GLU A 464 1.45 10.49 -0.65
N TYR A 465 1.94 10.31 -1.86
CA TYR A 465 1.93 11.31 -2.93
C TYR A 465 1.99 10.61 -4.27
N GLY A 466 1.22 11.07 -5.25
CA GLY A 466 1.06 10.35 -6.50
C GLY A 466 0.24 11.09 -7.54
N CYS A 467 0.37 10.62 -8.77
CA CYS A 467 -0.37 11.11 -9.93
C CYS A 467 -0.74 9.92 -10.80
N GLU A 468 -1.97 9.92 -11.32
CA GLU A 468 -2.45 8.86 -12.21
C GLU A 468 -1.72 8.91 -13.55
N ALA A 469 -1.48 7.76 -14.18
CA ALA A 469 -1.04 7.67 -15.58
C ALA A 469 -1.48 6.37 -16.23
N LEU A 470 -1.93 6.48 -17.48
CA LEU A 470 -2.25 5.34 -18.35
C LEU A 470 -1.43 5.44 -19.66
N ASN A 471 -1.92 4.84 -20.74
CA ASN A 471 -1.30 4.87 -22.06
C ASN A 471 -1.78 6.08 -22.90
N TRP A 472 -1.82 7.25 -22.27
CA TRP A 472 -2.14 8.53 -22.90
C TRP A 472 -0.88 9.37 -23.01
N HIS A 473 -0.81 10.19 -24.06
CA HIS A 473 0.37 10.99 -24.36
C HIS A 473 0.05 12.37 -24.89
N ASN A 474 0.86 13.35 -24.48
CA ASN A 474 0.73 14.73 -24.91
C ASN A 474 2.08 15.47 -24.81
N SER A 475 2.38 16.34 -25.77
CA SER A 475 3.57 17.21 -25.73
C SER A 475 3.41 18.43 -24.81
N ASP A 476 2.17 18.72 -24.40
CA ASP A 476 1.83 19.75 -23.40
C ASP A 476 1.11 19.10 -22.21
N PRO A 477 1.82 18.32 -21.38
CA PRO A 477 1.22 17.55 -20.30
C PRO A 477 0.61 18.46 -19.24
N VAL A 478 -0.65 18.21 -18.90
CA VAL A 478 -1.40 19.01 -17.93
C VAL A 478 -2.10 18.14 -16.90
N GLN A 479 -2.34 18.71 -15.73
CA GLN A 479 -3.05 18.05 -14.65
C GLN A 479 -4.42 17.51 -15.12
N GLY A 480 -4.62 16.20 -14.94
CA GLY A 480 -5.89 15.53 -15.24
C GLY A 480 -6.01 14.97 -16.65
N ASP A 481 -4.97 15.05 -17.49
CA ASP A 481 -4.97 14.40 -18.81
C ASP A 481 -4.60 12.90 -18.78
N TYR A 482 -4.22 12.39 -17.60
CA TYR A 482 -3.82 10.99 -17.34
C TYR A 482 -2.61 10.51 -18.18
N THR A 483 -1.82 11.45 -18.70
CA THR A 483 -0.67 11.14 -19.55
C THR A 483 0.52 10.64 -18.73
N GLU A 484 1.32 9.76 -19.33
CA GLU A 484 2.57 9.30 -18.73
C GLU A 484 3.55 10.48 -18.53
N GLU A 485 3.54 11.45 -19.46
CA GLU A 485 4.38 12.64 -19.39
C GLU A 485 4.02 13.56 -18.20
N TYR A 486 2.73 13.73 -17.87
CA TYR A 486 2.35 14.53 -16.69
C TYR A 486 2.74 13.84 -15.38
N GLN A 487 2.52 12.52 -15.26
CA GLN A 487 2.97 11.77 -14.08
C GLN A 487 4.49 11.82 -13.91
N ALA A 488 5.25 11.71 -15.02
CA ALA A 488 6.70 11.88 -15.00
C ALA A 488 7.10 13.26 -14.47
N HIS A 489 6.51 14.33 -15.02
CA HIS A 489 6.76 15.71 -14.55
C HIS A 489 6.40 15.90 -13.07
N TYR A 490 5.23 15.40 -12.64
CA TYR A 490 4.81 15.43 -11.25
C TYR A 490 5.86 14.81 -10.33
N HIS A 491 6.33 13.60 -10.67
CA HIS A 491 7.30 12.90 -9.83
C HIS A 491 8.71 13.49 -9.87
N GLU A 492 9.15 14.07 -11.00
CA GLU A 492 10.37 14.89 -11.03
C GLU A 492 10.29 16.00 -9.97
N GLN A 493 9.19 16.76 -9.94
CA GLN A 493 8.99 17.84 -8.97
C GLN A 493 8.90 17.34 -7.53
N MET A 494 8.23 16.20 -7.30
CA MET A 494 8.14 15.62 -5.96
C MET A 494 9.48 15.14 -5.43
N ILE A 495 10.32 14.51 -6.27
CA ILE A 495 11.67 14.11 -5.88
C ILE A 495 12.48 15.35 -5.47
N LEU A 496 12.50 16.39 -6.31
CA LEU A 496 13.27 17.61 -6.05
C LEU A 496 12.82 18.36 -4.80
N GLN A 497 11.55 18.26 -4.43
CA GLN A 497 11.04 18.88 -3.22
C GLN A 497 11.27 18.00 -1.99
N LEU A 498 10.89 16.72 -2.03
CA LEU A 498 10.88 15.88 -0.84
C LEU A 498 12.27 15.35 -0.49
N TYR A 499 13.10 14.98 -1.48
CA TYR A 499 14.35 14.27 -1.20
C TYR A 499 15.45 15.20 -0.69
N THR A 500 15.32 16.50 -0.96
CA THR A 500 16.24 17.54 -0.49
C THR A 500 15.89 18.09 0.89
N ARG A 501 14.90 17.50 1.59
CA ARG A 501 14.47 17.89 2.94
C ARG A 501 14.85 16.82 3.96
N PRO A 502 15.99 16.97 4.69
CA PRO A 502 16.49 15.94 5.60
C PRO A 502 15.55 15.63 6.78
N TYR A 503 14.75 16.62 7.22
CA TYR A 503 13.80 16.45 8.32
C TYR A 503 12.65 15.49 7.99
N LEU A 504 12.35 15.26 6.69
CA LEU A 504 11.36 14.27 6.29
C LEU A 504 11.89 12.86 6.60
N PHE A 505 11.34 12.24 7.65
CA PHE A 505 11.83 10.94 8.10
C PHE A 505 11.58 9.85 7.06
N ALA A 506 10.46 9.93 6.32
CA ALA A 506 10.11 9.00 5.25
C ALA A 506 9.21 9.64 4.18
N THR A 507 9.31 9.15 2.94
CA THR A 507 8.46 9.53 1.81
C THR A 507 8.03 8.26 1.06
N PHE A 508 6.72 8.09 0.85
CA PHE A 508 6.15 6.93 0.18
C PHE A 508 5.30 7.34 -1.03
N VAL A 509 5.76 6.98 -2.22
CA VAL A 509 4.97 7.13 -3.45
C VAL A 509 3.67 6.33 -3.33
N TRP A 510 2.55 6.95 -3.65
CA TRP A 510 1.27 6.28 -3.85
C TRP A 510 1.03 6.11 -5.36
N ASN A 511 1.26 4.93 -5.93
CA ASN A 511 1.69 3.66 -5.33
C ASN A 511 2.83 3.05 -6.15
N MET A 512 3.44 1.95 -5.70
CA MET A 512 4.41 1.23 -6.53
C MET A 512 3.74 0.64 -7.78
N PHE A 513 2.54 0.08 -7.60
CA PHE A 513 1.80 -0.62 -8.64
C PHE A 513 0.40 -0.06 -8.78
N ASP A 514 -0.14 -0.09 -10.00
CA ASP A 514 -1.58 0.06 -10.21
C ASP A 514 -2.30 -1.09 -9.48
N PHE A 515 -3.51 -0.85 -8.98
CA PHE A 515 -4.23 -1.80 -8.13
C PHE A 515 -5.75 -1.66 -8.28
N GLY A 516 -6.48 -2.69 -7.87
CA GLY A 516 -7.92 -2.75 -8.04
C GLY A 516 -8.69 -1.94 -7.00
N ALA A 517 -9.56 -1.08 -7.52
CA ALA A 517 -10.47 -0.23 -6.77
C ALA A 517 -11.78 -0.18 -7.57
N ASP A 518 -12.67 -1.14 -7.32
CA ASP A 518 -13.84 -1.38 -8.18
C ASP A 518 -14.81 -0.19 -8.30
N ALA A 519 -14.76 0.73 -7.33
CA ALA A 519 -15.54 1.96 -7.39
C ALA A 519 -15.00 3.01 -8.38
N ARG A 520 -13.75 2.90 -8.82
CA ARG A 520 -13.14 3.89 -9.73
C ARG A 520 -13.66 3.72 -11.16
N CYS A 521 -13.92 4.86 -11.79
CA CYS A 521 -14.40 4.97 -13.17
C CYS A 521 -13.80 6.24 -13.78
N GLU A 522 -12.53 6.19 -14.12
CA GLU A 522 -11.76 7.36 -14.56
C GLU A 522 -10.59 6.96 -15.46
N GLY A 523 -9.95 7.92 -16.15
CA GLY A 523 -8.71 7.66 -16.90
C GLY A 523 -8.85 6.74 -18.13
N GLY A 524 -10.06 6.26 -18.45
CA GLY A 524 -10.34 5.42 -19.62
C GLY A 524 -10.26 3.91 -19.37
N GLU A 525 -9.92 3.50 -18.15
CA GLU A 525 -9.93 2.11 -17.69
C GLU A 525 -10.55 2.08 -16.29
N ASN A 526 -11.64 1.34 -16.10
CA ASN A 526 -12.40 1.36 -14.85
C ASN A 526 -11.88 0.29 -13.86
N GLY A 527 -12.29 0.40 -12.61
CA GLY A 527 -12.02 -0.59 -11.57
C GLY A 527 -10.60 -0.59 -11.01
N GLN A 528 -9.78 0.40 -11.39
CA GLN A 528 -8.37 0.49 -11.02
C GLN A 528 -7.98 1.90 -10.59
N ASN A 529 -7.03 1.97 -9.68
CA ASN A 529 -6.23 3.15 -9.38
C ASN A 529 -4.91 3.00 -10.15
N HIS A 530 -4.60 3.97 -11.03
CA HIS A 530 -3.50 3.98 -11.99
C HIS A 530 -2.34 4.90 -11.57
N LYS A 531 -2.20 5.21 -10.27
CA LYS A 531 -1.07 6.00 -9.76
C LYS A 531 0.23 5.21 -9.64
N GLY A 532 0.21 3.92 -9.98
CA GLY A 532 1.38 3.06 -9.94
C GLY A 532 2.52 3.60 -10.77
N LEU A 533 3.74 3.37 -10.32
CA LEU A 533 4.96 3.50 -11.13
C LEU A 533 5.10 2.33 -12.11
N VAL A 534 4.42 1.22 -11.82
CA VAL A 534 4.38 0.00 -12.64
C VAL A 534 2.92 -0.44 -12.80
N THR A 535 2.58 -1.00 -13.95
CA THR A 535 1.22 -1.49 -14.22
C THR A 535 0.77 -2.62 -13.29
N MET A 536 -0.54 -2.82 -13.18
CA MET A 536 -1.16 -3.78 -12.26
C MET A 536 -0.69 -5.23 -12.48
N ASP A 537 -0.36 -5.57 -13.73
CA ASP A 537 0.18 -6.88 -14.14
C ASP A 537 1.70 -7.03 -13.97
N ARG A 538 2.37 -5.97 -13.48
CA ARG A 538 3.83 -5.85 -13.29
C ARG A 538 4.68 -5.85 -14.57
N ARG A 539 4.07 -5.71 -15.75
CA ARG A 539 4.78 -5.85 -17.03
C ARG A 539 5.35 -4.56 -17.59
N TYR A 540 4.79 -3.40 -17.26
CA TYR A 540 5.25 -2.12 -17.78
C TYR A 540 5.66 -1.18 -16.66
N LYS A 541 6.92 -0.74 -16.69
CA LYS A 541 7.47 0.29 -15.80
C LYS A 541 7.27 1.63 -16.48
N LYS A 542 6.45 2.49 -15.90
CA LYS A 542 6.16 3.83 -16.42
C LYS A 542 7.40 4.71 -16.33
N ASP A 543 7.47 5.78 -17.11
CA ASP A 543 8.63 6.69 -17.10
C ASP A 543 8.99 7.19 -15.70
N ALA A 544 7.99 7.45 -14.85
CA ALA A 544 8.20 7.87 -13.46
C ALA A 544 9.00 6.86 -12.62
N PHE A 545 8.91 5.55 -12.88
CA PHE A 545 9.75 4.54 -12.21
C PHE A 545 11.24 4.85 -12.38
N TYR A 546 11.64 5.24 -13.59
CA TYR A 546 13.02 5.54 -13.93
C TYR A 546 13.50 6.87 -13.36
N ALA A 547 12.58 7.83 -13.10
CA ALA A 547 12.93 9.06 -12.38
C ALA A 547 13.42 8.74 -10.95
N TYR A 548 12.71 7.85 -10.24
CA TYR A 548 13.16 7.37 -8.93
C TYR A 548 14.42 6.52 -9.01
N LYS A 549 14.51 5.60 -10.00
CA LYS A 549 15.71 4.78 -10.22
C LYS A 549 16.95 5.65 -10.37
N ALA A 550 16.84 6.80 -11.03
CA ALA A 550 17.94 7.75 -11.24
C ALA A 550 18.48 8.36 -9.94
N TRP A 551 17.63 8.48 -8.91
CA TRP A 551 17.99 9.06 -7.61
C TRP A 551 18.35 8.03 -6.55
N LEU A 552 17.78 6.83 -6.64
CA LEU A 552 17.83 5.84 -5.56
C LEU A 552 18.69 4.61 -5.85
N SER A 553 18.90 4.28 -7.12
CA SER A 553 19.61 3.07 -7.51
C SER A 553 21.08 3.35 -7.82
N ASP A 554 21.96 2.52 -7.27
CA ASP A 554 23.38 2.52 -7.60
C ASP A 554 23.69 1.75 -8.91
N GLU A 555 22.71 1.03 -9.47
CA GLU A 555 22.86 0.31 -10.75
C GLU A 555 22.96 1.31 -11.91
N PRO A 556 24.08 1.39 -12.64
CA PRO A 556 24.21 2.31 -13.77
C PRO A 556 23.15 2.05 -14.85
N PHE A 557 22.41 3.09 -15.26
CA PHE A 557 21.43 2.98 -16.34
C PHE A 557 21.21 4.30 -17.09
N VAL A 558 20.57 4.21 -18.25
CA VAL A 558 20.00 5.35 -18.99
C VAL A 558 18.64 4.93 -19.54
N HIS A 559 17.65 5.81 -19.46
CA HIS A 559 16.28 5.57 -19.96
C HIS A 559 15.74 6.79 -20.68
N ILE A 560 15.39 6.64 -21.96
CA ILE A 560 14.66 7.63 -22.75
C ILE A 560 13.17 7.52 -22.43
N CYS A 561 12.55 8.63 -22.03
CA CYS A 561 11.11 8.72 -21.76
C CYS A 561 10.27 8.82 -23.05
N GLY A 562 8.97 8.57 -22.92
CA GLY A 562 7.99 8.72 -23.99
C GLY A 562 8.15 7.68 -25.10
N LYS A 563 8.65 6.46 -24.77
CA LYS A 563 8.81 5.37 -25.75
C LYS A 563 7.49 4.91 -26.37
N ARG A 564 6.38 5.07 -25.64
CA ARG A 564 5.01 4.81 -26.14
C ARG A 564 4.45 5.99 -26.95
N TYR A 565 4.99 7.20 -26.76
CA TYR A 565 4.65 8.40 -27.52
C TYR A 565 5.50 8.55 -28.80
N VAL A 566 5.23 7.68 -29.78
CA VAL A 566 6.00 7.59 -31.03
C VAL A 566 5.61 8.70 -32.00
N GLU A 567 4.32 8.91 -32.24
CA GLU A 567 3.83 9.82 -33.28
C GLU A 567 3.59 11.23 -32.73
N ARG A 568 4.41 12.21 -33.16
CA ARG A 568 4.41 13.58 -32.64
C ARG A 568 4.23 14.60 -33.77
N THR A 569 3.56 15.72 -33.48
CA THR A 569 3.15 16.71 -34.50
C THR A 569 4.06 17.92 -34.60
N GLU A 570 4.79 18.22 -33.55
CA GLU A 570 5.73 19.32 -33.47
C GLU A 570 7.00 19.03 -34.30
N ALA A 571 7.57 20.08 -34.90
CA ALA A 571 8.82 19.99 -35.66
C ALA A 571 10.06 19.83 -34.78
N VAL A 572 9.97 20.25 -33.51
CA VAL A 572 10.98 20.03 -32.48
C VAL A 572 10.25 19.52 -31.25
N THR A 573 10.55 18.31 -30.82
CA THR A 573 9.91 17.66 -29.68
C THR A 573 10.83 17.63 -28.48
N ARG A 574 10.24 17.73 -27.27
CA ARG A 574 10.98 17.57 -26.02
C ARG A 574 11.13 16.08 -25.70
N VAL A 575 12.36 15.67 -25.41
CA VAL A 575 12.68 14.31 -24.97
C VAL A 575 13.39 14.38 -23.63
N THR A 576 12.79 13.77 -22.62
CA THR A 576 13.43 13.56 -21.33
C THR A 576 14.22 12.25 -21.34
N VAL A 577 15.40 12.26 -20.73
CA VAL A 577 16.20 11.08 -20.44
C VAL A 577 16.51 11.07 -18.95
N TYR A 578 16.35 9.92 -18.30
CA TYR A 578 16.74 9.70 -16.91
C TYR A 578 18.01 8.85 -16.82
N SER A 579 18.94 9.24 -15.96
CA SER A 579 20.15 8.47 -15.71
C SER A 579 20.79 8.86 -14.38
N ASN A 580 21.34 7.88 -13.66
CA ASN A 580 22.22 8.13 -12.52
C ASN A 580 23.68 8.43 -12.93
N GLN A 581 24.00 8.40 -14.23
CA GLN A 581 25.29 8.81 -14.74
C GLN A 581 25.39 10.34 -14.87
N PRO A 582 26.59 10.93 -14.73
CA PRO A 582 26.74 12.39 -14.66
C PRO A 582 26.51 13.12 -16.00
N GLU A 583 26.60 12.42 -17.13
CA GLU A 583 26.48 12.98 -18.47
C GLU A 583 25.74 11.99 -19.39
N VAL A 584 24.85 12.54 -20.22
CA VAL A 584 24.12 11.81 -21.26
C VAL A 584 24.40 12.45 -22.61
N GLU A 585 24.80 11.63 -23.59
CA GLU A 585 24.85 11.98 -25.00
C GLU A 585 23.61 11.41 -25.70
N LEU A 586 22.88 12.26 -26.42
CA LEU A 586 21.76 11.85 -27.25
C LEU A 586 22.19 11.90 -28.73
N LEU A 587 21.97 10.79 -29.43
CA LEU A 587 22.19 10.68 -30.87
C LEU A 587 20.84 10.64 -31.58
N LEU A 588 20.75 11.33 -32.71
CA LEU A 588 19.62 11.32 -33.64
C LEU A 588 20.08 10.64 -34.94
N ASN A 589 19.48 9.50 -35.28
CA ASN A 589 19.82 8.71 -36.47
C ASN A 589 21.31 8.37 -36.56
N GLY A 590 21.90 7.98 -35.41
CA GLY A 590 23.32 7.64 -35.28
C GLY A 590 24.28 8.82 -35.32
N ARG A 591 23.79 10.06 -35.39
CA ARG A 591 24.60 11.28 -35.34
C ARG A 591 24.44 11.97 -34.00
N HIS A 592 25.53 12.51 -33.47
CA HIS A 592 25.49 13.33 -32.27
C HIS A 592 24.46 14.46 -32.41
N LEU A 593 23.51 14.55 -31.49
CA LEU A 593 22.58 15.67 -31.38
C LEU A 593 23.06 16.66 -30.32
N ALA A 594 23.21 16.16 -29.08
CA ALA A 594 23.67 16.97 -27.96
C ALA A 594 24.20 16.10 -26.83
N ARG A 595 24.94 16.74 -25.92
CA ARG A 595 25.44 16.15 -24.68
C ARG A 595 25.13 17.08 -23.52
N LYS A 596 24.58 16.54 -22.44
CA LYS A 596 24.15 17.32 -21.28
C LYS A 596 24.60 16.65 -19.99
N SER A 597 24.90 17.48 -18.98
CA SER A 597 25.09 17.09 -17.59
C SER A 597 23.94 17.64 -16.76
N ALA A 598 23.43 16.86 -15.81
CA ALA A 598 22.35 17.28 -14.92
C ALA A 598 22.62 16.75 -13.51
N SER A 599 22.72 17.66 -12.53
CA SER A 599 22.89 17.28 -11.11
C SER A 599 21.65 16.66 -10.49
N GLN A 600 20.51 16.79 -11.16
CA GLN A 600 19.20 16.29 -10.74
C GLN A 600 18.81 14.98 -11.44
N HIS A 601 19.72 14.39 -12.23
CA HIS A 601 19.50 13.13 -12.96
C HIS A 601 18.45 13.17 -14.09
N PHE A 602 17.85 14.34 -14.35
CA PHE A 602 16.85 14.56 -15.39
C PHE A 602 17.45 15.39 -16.53
N PHE A 603 17.48 14.82 -17.74
CA PHE A 603 18.13 15.41 -18.91
C PHE A 603 17.10 15.72 -19.99
N TYR A 604 16.82 16.99 -20.22
CA TYR A 604 15.84 17.42 -21.24
C TYR A 604 16.54 17.78 -22.54
N PHE A 605 16.08 17.26 -23.66
CA PHE A 605 16.62 17.55 -25.00
C PHE A 605 15.52 18.09 -25.93
N ASP A 606 15.91 19.04 -26.77
CA ASP A 606 15.08 19.50 -27.89
C ASP A 606 15.53 18.74 -29.14
N VAL A 607 14.64 17.92 -29.69
CA VAL A 607 14.94 16.98 -30.77
C VAL A 607 14.21 17.40 -32.05
N PRO A 608 14.93 17.70 -33.14
CA PRO A 608 14.31 17.86 -34.46
C PRO A 608 13.53 16.60 -34.85
N ASN A 609 12.26 16.76 -35.17
CA ASN A 609 11.33 15.67 -35.48
C ASN A 609 10.97 15.71 -36.97
N GLU A 610 11.72 14.94 -37.77
CA GLU A 610 11.53 14.82 -39.21
C GLU A 610 11.45 13.34 -39.61
N GLY A 611 10.39 12.98 -40.35
CA GLY A 611 10.18 11.60 -40.80
C GLY A 611 10.16 10.60 -39.65
N GLU A 612 10.80 9.44 -39.85
CA GLU A 612 11.08 8.49 -38.78
C GLU A 612 12.50 8.70 -38.26
N SER A 613 12.65 8.74 -36.95
CA SER A 613 13.91 9.06 -36.27
C SER A 613 14.19 8.06 -35.15
N VAL A 614 15.41 7.52 -35.14
CA VAL A 614 15.91 6.68 -34.05
C VAL A 614 16.73 7.54 -33.09
N LEU A 615 16.37 7.50 -31.82
CA LEU A 615 17.13 8.11 -30.74
C LEU A 615 17.94 7.06 -30.02
N THR A 616 19.20 7.37 -29.74
CA THR A 616 20.07 6.56 -28.89
C THR A 616 20.65 7.44 -27.80
N ALA A 617 20.34 7.14 -26.55
CA ALA A 617 20.94 7.77 -25.39
C ALA A 617 22.12 6.92 -24.92
N VAL A 618 23.26 7.56 -24.67
CA VAL A 618 24.50 6.92 -24.19
C VAL A 618 24.94 7.64 -22.93
N ALA A 619 25.14 6.88 -21.84
CA ALA A 619 25.60 7.41 -20.56
C ALA A 619 26.61 6.43 -19.95
N GLY A 620 27.90 6.77 -20.01
CA GLY A 620 28.95 5.80 -19.72
C GLY A 620 28.88 4.58 -20.65
N ASP A 621 28.80 3.38 -20.06
CA ASP A 621 28.64 2.13 -20.79
C ASP A 621 27.17 1.77 -21.08
N CYS A 622 26.22 2.50 -20.49
CA CYS A 622 24.79 2.26 -20.64
C CYS A 622 24.27 2.87 -21.93
N ARG A 623 23.33 2.18 -22.58
CA ARG A 623 22.65 2.65 -23.79
C ARG A 623 21.17 2.30 -23.74
N ASP A 624 20.37 3.17 -24.33
CA ASP A 624 18.94 2.96 -24.52
C ASP A 624 18.48 3.59 -25.84
N GLU A 625 17.44 3.02 -26.44
CA GLU A 625 16.95 3.42 -27.76
C GLU A 625 15.44 3.69 -27.73
N SER A 626 15.02 4.67 -28.53
CA SER A 626 13.61 4.95 -28.79
C SER A 626 13.39 5.39 -30.24
N VAL A 627 12.13 5.38 -30.67
CA VAL A 627 11.73 5.76 -32.02
C VAL A 627 10.72 6.89 -31.95
N LEU A 628 10.90 7.88 -32.82
CA LEU A 628 9.98 8.99 -33.04
C LEU A 628 9.52 9.00 -34.50
N ARG A 629 8.29 9.48 -34.73
CA ARG A 629 7.75 9.71 -36.07
C ARG A 629 7.01 11.04 -36.13
N ARG A 630 7.42 11.90 -37.05
CA ARG A 630 6.69 13.13 -37.39
C ARG A 630 5.41 12.78 -38.15
N VAL A 631 4.27 13.24 -37.62
CA VAL A 631 2.95 13.12 -38.26
C VAL A 631 2.25 14.48 -38.29
N GLU A 632 1.49 14.81 -39.34
CA GLU A 632 0.84 16.13 -39.45
C GLU A 632 -0.38 16.32 -38.55
N VAL A 633 -1.02 15.22 -38.16
CA VAL A 633 -2.23 15.23 -37.35
C VAL A 633 -1.95 14.43 -36.08
N PHE A 634 -2.41 14.96 -34.95
CA PHE A 634 -2.27 14.30 -33.65
C PHE A 634 -2.98 12.95 -33.67
N ASN A 635 -2.34 11.91 -33.14
CA ASN A 635 -2.94 10.59 -33.03
C ASN A 635 -3.95 10.58 -31.87
N GLU A 636 -5.24 10.61 -32.21
CA GLU A 636 -6.35 10.58 -31.24
C GLU A 636 -6.42 9.30 -30.40
N GLY A 637 -5.56 8.30 -30.63
CA GLY A 637 -5.34 7.17 -29.71
C GLY A 637 -4.48 7.51 -28.50
N TYR A 638 -3.84 8.68 -28.47
CA TYR A 638 -3.05 9.18 -27.32
C TYR A 638 -3.84 10.10 -26.39
N ARG A 639 -5.05 10.51 -26.78
CA ARG A 639 -5.89 11.39 -25.97
C ARG A 639 -6.95 10.56 -25.26
N LEU A 640 -7.08 10.77 -23.96
CA LEU A 640 -8.19 10.24 -23.18
C LEU A 640 -9.53 10.68 -23.79
N LYS A 641 -10.42 9.72 -24.02
CA LYS A 641 -11.81 9.94 -24.47
C LYS A 641 -12.73 9.43 -23.37
N GLU A 642 -13.14 10.30 -22.45
CA GLU A 642 -14.11 9.92 -21.43
C GLU A 642 -15.47 9.62 -22.09
N GLN A 643 -15.95 8.37 -22.00
CA GLN A 643 -17.23 7.97 -22.60
C GLN A 643 -18.46 8.54 -21.88
N ASN A 644 -18.29 9.09 -20.67
CA ASN A 644 -19.37 9.66 -19.85
C ASN A 644 -19.11 11.10 -19.38
N ALA A 645 -17.98 11.73 -19.71
CA ALA A 645 -17.91 13.18 -19.65
C ALA A 645 -18.61 13.72 -20.87
N VAL A 646 -19.85 14.10 -20.61
CA VAL A 646 -20.68 14.85 -21.51
C VAL A 646 -19.94 16.14 -21.86
N ILE A 647 -19.28 16.11 -23.03
CA ILE A 647 -18.91 17.17 -23.98
C ILE A 647 -17.53 16.83 -24.57
N ASN A 648 -17.50 16.55 -25.89
CA ASN A 648 -16.25 16.59 -26.65
C ASN A 648 -15.69 18.01 -26.54
N TRP A 649 -14.40 18.17 -26.22
CA TRP A 649 -13.71 19.47 -26.04
C TRP A 649 -13.91 20.47 -27.20
N PHE A 650 -14.33 20.00 -28.38
CA PHE A 650 -14.71 20.80 -29.54
C PHE A 650 -16.07 21.52 -29.45
N GLU A 651 -16.91 21.23 -28.46
CA GLU A 651 -18.22 21.88 -28.30
C GLU A 651 -18.20 22.99 -27.22
N VAL A 652 -17.08 23.14 -26.49
CA VAL A 652 -16.89 24.20 -25.48
C VAL A 652 -16.24 25.40 -26.16
N GLU A 653 -16.99 26.48 -26.33
CA GLU A 653 -16.39 27.75 -26.77
C GLU A 653 -15.47 28.30 -25.68
N MET A 654 -14.23 28.67 -26.03
CA MET A 654 -13.27 29.32 -25.13
C MET A 654 -12.69 30.57 -25.80
N PRO A 655 -13.44 31.69 -25.82
CA PRO A 655 -12.95 32.93 -26.41
C PRO A 655 -11.69 33.42 -25.68
N ALA A 656 -10.68 33.84 -26.44
CA ALA A 656 -9.45 34.36 -25.88
C ALA A 656 -9.73 35.56 -24.94
N GLY A 657 -9.14 35.53 -23.75
CA GLY A 657 -9.30 36.59 -22.74
C GLY A 657 -10.57 36.48 -21.88
N LYS A 658 -11.38 35.43 -22.00
CA LYS A 658 -12.64 35.28 -21.26
C LYS A 658 -12.65 34.05 -20.36
N LEU A 659 -13.42 34.11 -19.27
CA LEU A 659 -13.60 32.95 -18.38
C LEU A 659 -14.34 31.83 -19.11
N SER A 660 -14.04 30.59 -18.75
CA SER A 660 -14.71 29.39 -19.26
C SER A 660 -14.78 28.33 -18.16
N ILE A 661 -15.41 27.19 -18.43
CA ILE A 661 -15.37 26.06 -17.50
C ILE A 661 -13.95 25.52 -17.28
N ASN A 662 -12.99 25.85 -18.15
CA ASN A 662 -11.58 25.53 -17.95
C ASN A 662 -10.81 26.58 -17.14
N SER A 663 -11.45 27.70 -16.77
CA SER A 663 -10.86 28.66 -15.82
C SER A 663 -10.87 28.08 -14.41
N LYS A 664 -9.88 28.45 -13.59
CA LYS A 664 -9.83 28.06 -12.19
C LYS A 664 -11.01 28.66 -11.43
N VAL A 665 -11.56 27.90 -10.50
CA VAL A 665 -12.64 28.37 -9.61
C VAL A 665 -12.21 29.65 -8.89
N ALA A 666 -10.95 29.76 -8.44
CA ALA A 666 -10.45 30.98 -7.81
C ALA A 666 -10.53 32.20 -8.73
N ASP A 667 -10.25 32.05 -10.02
CA ASP A 667 -10.33 33.14 -10.99
C ASP A 667 -11.80 33.51 -11.26
N VAL A 668 -12.69 32.53 -11.36
CA VAL A 668 -14.14 32.77 -11.47
C VAL A 668 -14.69 33.51 -10.24
N LEU A 669 -14.27 33.10 -9.04
CA LEU A 669 -14.72 33.68 -7.77
C LEU A 669 -14.18 35.08 -7.48
N ARG A 670 -13.18 35.58 -8.24
CA ARG A 670 -12.68 36.96 -8.16
C ARG A 670 -13.63 37.97 -8.79
N HIS A 671 -14.50 37.55 -9.70
CA HIS A 671 -15.51 38.40 -10.32
C HIS A 671 -16.86 38.24 -9.60
N SER A 672 -17.57 39.34 -9.34
CA SER A 672 -18.88 39.29 -8.68
C SER A 672 -19.92 38.51 -9.49
N GLU A 673 -19.91 38.67 -10.81
CA GLU A 673 -20.78 37.93 -11.74
C GLU A 673 -20.39 36.45 -11.84
N GLY A 674 -19.08 36.17 -11.89
CA GLY A 674 -18.55 34.80 -11.91
C GLY A 674 -18.86 34.04 -10.62
N ARG A 675 -18.74 34.72 -9.47
CA ARG A 675 -19.13 34.17 -8.16
C ARG A 675 -20.61 33.81 -8.11
N GLN A 676 -21.49 34.70 -8.56
CA GLN A 676 -22.94 34.44 -8.56
C GLN A 676 -23.30 33.26 -9.48
N LEU A 677 -22.67 33.18 -10.66
CA LEU A 677 -22.84 32.05 -11.57
C LEU A 677 -22.36 30.75 -10.93
N PHE A 678 -21.17 30.75 -10.33
CA PHE A 678 -20.60 29.57 -9.68
C PHE A 678 -21.43 29.11 -8.48
N GLU A 679 -21.94 30.01 -7.64
CA GLU A 679 -22.83 29.69 -6.53
C GLU A 679 -24.14 29.04 -7.01
N GLN A 680 -24.73 29.52 -8.10
CA GLN A 680 -25.93 28.91 -8.72
C GLN A 680 -25.62 27.52 -9.29
N TYR A 681 -24.49 27.39 -9.98
CA TYR A 681 -23.99 26.13 -10.52
C TYR A 681 -23.77 25.11 -9.40
N PHE A 682 -23.11 25.51 -8.30
CA PHE A 682 -22.81 24.64 -7.18
C PHE A 682 -24.08 24.26 -6.41
N ALA A 683 -24.99 25.20 -6.19
CA ALA A 683 -26.29 24.95 -5.55
C ALA A 683 -27.19 23.98 -6.34
N ALA A 684 -27.03 23.90 -7.67
CA ALA A 684 -27.78 22.95 -8.50
C ALA A 684 -27.26 21.50 -8.39
N LEU A 685 -25.99 21.33 -8.03
CA LEU A 685 -25.34 20.02 -7.86
C LEU A 685 -25.54 19.43 -6.46
N MET A 686 -25.48 20.25 -5.42
CA MET A 686 -25.52 19.80 -4.02
C MET A 686 -26.71 18.91 -3.63
N PRO A 687 -27.96 19.14 -4.10
CA PRO A 687 -29.10 18.30 -3.75
C PRO A 687 -29.02 16.87 -4.32
N GLN A 688 -28.21 16.63 -5.35
CA GLN A 688 -28.08 15.32 -6.00
C GLN A 688 -27.09 14.39 -5.27
N VAL A 689 -26.25 14.91 -4.37
CA VAL A 689 -25.20 14.16 -3.67
C VAL A 689 -25.76 13.33 -2.48
N GLY A 690 -27.06 13.48 -2.14
CA GLY A 690 -27.77 12.69 -1.12
C GLY A 690 -27.27 12.85 0.33
N GLU A 691 -27.95 12.22 1.29
CA GLU A 691 -27.53 12.14 2.72
C GLU A 691 -26.18 11.43 2.92
N SER A 692 -25.62 10.80 1.87
CA SER A 692 -24.26 10.27 1.79
C SER A 692 -23.15 11.30 2.03
N ALA A 693 -23.46 12.60 1.94
CA ALA A 693 -22.56 13.72 2.23
C ALA A 693 -22.77 14.32 3.64
N GLY A 694 -23.27 13.54 4.60
CA GLY A 694 -23.45 13.99 5.98
C GLY A 694 -22.18 14.60 6.59
N GLY A 695 -22.12 15.93 6.61
CA GLY A 695 -21.10 16.72 7.31
C GLY A 695 -19.94 17.27 6.48
N PHE A 696 -20.10 17.59 5.20
CA PHE A 696 -19.09 18.41 4.49
C PHE A 696 -19.08 19.85 5.06
N GLU A 697 -18.24 20.10 6.06
CA GLU A 697 -17.94 21.46 6.49
C GLU A 697 -16.95 22.10 5.51
N MET A 698 -17.37 23.20 4.88
CA MET A 698 -16.55 23.91 3.89
C MET A 698 -15.46 24.72 4.60
N THR A 699 -14.35 24.07 4.94
CA THR A 699 -13.23 24.73 5.62
C THR A 699 -12.49 25.70 4.69
N PRO A 700 -11.79 26.72 5.22
CA PRO A 700 -10.96 27.62 4.42
C PRO A 700 -9.93 26.88 3.55
N ALA A 701 -9.34 25.80 4.06
CA ALA A 701 -8.40 24.95 3.31
C ALA A 701 -9.09 24.21 2.14
N MET A 702 -10.33 23.76 2.33
CA MET A 702 -11.12 23.17 1.24
C MET A 702 -11.50 24.20 0.18
N MET A 703 -11.82 25.43 0.56
CA MET A 703 -12.08 26.52 -0.41
C MET A 703 -10.82 26.88 -1.21
N GLU A 704 -9.65 26.91 -0.56
CA GLU A 704 -8.37 27.15 -1.22
C GLU A 704 -8.03 26.01 -2.20
N MET A 705 -8.22 24.76 -1.78
CA MET A 705 -8.08 23.58 -2.64
C MET A 705 -9.07 23.63 -3.80
N MET A 706 -10.35 23.90 -3.57
CA MET A 706 -11.36 24.00 -4.62
C MET A 706 -11.05 25.10 -5.63
N GLY A 707 -10.53 26.23 -5.14
CA GLY A 707 -10.12 27.37 -5.96
C GLY A 707 -9.08 27.02 -7.02
N SER A 708 -8.27 25.98 -6.78
CA SER A 708 -7.23 25.54 -7.73
C SER A 708 -7.76 24.69 -8.89
N PHE A 709 -8.95 24.07 -8.74
CA PHE A 709 -9.54 23.28 -9.82
C PHE A 709 -10.10 24.17 -10.91
N THR A 710 -10.12 23.67 -12.15
CA THR A 710 -11.01 24.22 -13.16
C THR A 710 -12.46 23.88 -12.82
N VAL A 711 -13.42 24.70 -13.26
CA VAL A 711 -14.84 24.40 -13.02
C VAL A 711 -15.23 23.05 -13.64
N LEU A 712 -14.71 22.73 -14.83
CA LEU A 712 -14.93 21.46 -15.50
C LEU A 712 -14.43 20.30 -14.64
N ARG A 713 -13.23 20.42 -14.08
CA ARG A 713 -12.67 19.38 -13.23
C ARG A 713 -13.44 19.17 -11.94
N LEU A 714 -13.84 20.27 -11.29
CA LEU A 714 -14.72 20.19 -10.14
C LEU A 714 -16.06 19.53 -10.51
N SER A 715 -16.60 19.82 -11.70
CA SER A 715 -17.81 19.19 -12.24
C SER A 715 -17.64 17.67 -12.34
N SER A 716 -16.53 17.22 -12.92
CA SER A 716 -16.25 15.79 -13.09
C SER A 716 -16.08 15.08 -11.73
N MET A 717 -15.39 15.72 -10.77
CA MET A 717 -15.25 15.18 -9.42
C MET A 717 -16.59 15.07 -8.68
N ILE A 718 -17.46 16.07 -8.80
CA ILE A 718 -18.83 16.01 -8.23
C ILE A 718 -19.67 14.95 -8.95
N GLY A 719 -19.45 14.77 -10.26
CA GLY A 719 -19.99 13.68 -11.08
C GLY A 719 -19.74 12.30 -10.49
N MET A 720 -18.50 12.06 -10.03
CA MET A 720 -18.11 10.81 -9.37
C MET A 720 -18.82 10.59 -8.02
N MET A 721 -19.31 11.66 -7.39
CA MET A 721 -20.12 11.58 -6.16
C MET A 721 -21.63 11.39 -6.43
N GLY A 722 -22.01 11.11 -7.68
CA GLY A 722 -23.40 10.85 -8.08
C GLY A 722 -24.22 12.09 -8.44
N ALA A 723 -23.60 13.27 -8.49
CA ALA A 723 -24.27 14.52 -8.87
C ALA A 723 -23.71 15.05 -10.20
N SER A 724 -24.57 15.24 -11.20
CA SER A 724 -24.13 15.73 -12.52
C SER A 724 -25.08 16.77 -13.09
N LEU A 725 -24.54 17.59 -14.00
CA LEU A 725 -25.33 18.45 -14.85
C LEU A 725 -25.50 17.78 -16.22
N THR A 726 -26.61 18.06 -16.89
CA THR A 726 -26.76 17.66 -18.30
C THR A 726 -25.79 18.45 -19.18
N LYS A 727 -25.58 17.95 -20.40
CA LYS A 727 -24.76 18.61 -21.44
C LYS A 727 -25.13 20.07 -21.61
N GLU A 728 -26.42 20.31 -21.73
CA GLU A 728 -27.00 21.60 -22.04
C GLU A 728 -26.79 22.57 -20.89
N GLN A 729 -26.87 22.08 -19.65
CA GLN A 729 -26.62 22.87 -18.44
C GLN A 729 -25.15 23.30 -18.34
N LEU A 730 -24.22 22.39 -18.62
CA LEU A 730 -22.79 22.70 -18.56
C LEU A 730 -22.35 23.64 -19.71
N LEU A 731 -22.88 23.46 -20.92
CA LEU A 731 -22.65 24.38 -22.05
C LEU A 731 -23.26 25.77 -21.80
N ALA A 732 -24.46 25.84 -21.23
CA ALA A 732 -25.09 27.11 -20.86
C ALA A 732 -24.27 27.84 -19.79
N PHE A 733 -23.76 27.10 -18.80
CA PHE A 733 -22.88 27.64 -17.79
C PHE A 733 -21.56 28.17 -18.38
N ASN A 734 -20.93 27.41 -19.29
CA ASN A 734 -19.76 27.86 -20.02
C ASN A 734 -20.02 29.13 -20.83
N HIS A 735 -21.16 29.19 -21.54
CA HIS A 735 -21.52 30.36 -22.34
C HIS A 735 -21.74 31.61 -21.47
N ALA A 736 -22.24 31.45 -20.24
CA ALA A 736 -22.37 32.53 -19.27
C ALA A 736 -21.00 33.00 -18.77
N LEU A 737 -20.08 32.08 -18.47
CA LEU A 737 -18.70 32.43 -18.11
C LEU A 737 -17.98 33.16 -19.25
N ASN A 738 -18.21 32.78 -20.51
CA ASN A 738 -17.65 33.43 -21.69
C ASN A 738 -18.09 34.90 -21.86
N GLN A 739 -19.05 35.40 -21.06
CA GLN A 739 -19.41 36.82 -21.04
C GLN A 739 -18.53 37.65 -20.10
N ILE A 740 -17.68 37.01 -19.30
CA ILE A 740 -16.82 37.64 -18.30
C ILE A 740 -15.38 37.62 -18.79
N GLU A 741 -14.73 38.78 -18.79
CA GLU A 741 -13.30 38.91 -19.12
C GLU A 741 -12.43 38.30 -18.01
N MET A 742 -11.34 37.63 -18.38
CA MET A 742 -10.33 37.14 -17.46
C MET A 742 -9.56 38.31 -16.83
N PRO A 743 -9.11 38.15 -15.57
CA PRO A 743 -8.35 39.20 -14.87
C PRO A 743 -6.99 39.51 -15.49
#